data_AF-A0A1H1RHW3-F1
#
_entry.id   AF-A0A1H1RHW3-F1
#
_cell.length_a   1.000
_cell.length_b   1.000
_cell.length_c   1.000
_cell.angle_alpha   90.00
_cell.angle_beta   90.00
_cell.angle_gamma   90.00
#
_symmetry.space_group_name_H-M   'P 1'
#
loop_
_entity.id
_entity.type
_entity.pdbx_description
1 polymer ?
#
loop_
_entity_poly.entity_id
_entity_poly.type
_entity_poly.pdbx_seq_one_letter_code
_entity_poly.pdbx_strand_id
1 'polypeptide(L)'
;MSSAPTAHVSLGPIGNIAVGWSLAILHRRRLLAVLLPLFTVALLSLFLLDLVLGRDATVIIDGALIVAGTETLGQAKLGVTAVFWLVGLTAGTATIAGAERGEPIRPWSAILAAVRRLPVLAVAVAAVVGGTFLLLSAVALPALLLVLGVLTVAAVLGTCLLINLIASGGMGRTSTRGRVGSTAGSFVLGGVLVPLVAAWLLNTPVSAIHPAVVGPIGAVLLAGVLMAQAGILAHIGLLSPTPSVPASSGPALSESASSEPASPESTSPESTADQRAELPEPGRRPWLAGAAAVIALVTPVVFAAVNPFGALTVRSHTSVPGGVSAIAWPAGSHPVIATISGVRFCDDDVCAAYAERDGGPTVWDGYGTATISADGTSVLKAALTGGPDTGGPFVNFTVCTHRGCPEQWFPVRASAKEPAFGWSDLAVAIAPDQALWFGLATIPVKDESRYDITLIRCPDTSCSKPERHRAGSVERDPEDTLAGRQRNLLSIGADGRPSMVIRTGTTASLVTCDPVTCANPRTTSTFAGPNSTAWAALPGRPGQVIAFDPGRLQIGEQTVPLEGSEIAAWSGAVADGGSVVDGGSVVYVTAAEATDPPGLHITISSGDEPEQPGYWRQILWRCAQNGCTRQVLDSMADALGREAMTVSADGRILIVRQDRILLLD
;
A
#
# COMPACT_ATOMS: atom_id res chain seq x y z
N MET A 1 36.15 13.24 59.16
CA MET A 1 35.68 14.06 58.03
C MET A 1 34.24 13.68 57.73
N SER A 2 33.29 14.53 58.13
CA SER A 2 31.86 14.33 57.90
C SER A 2 31.57 14.60 56.42
N SER A 3 31.16 13.58 55.67
CA SER A 3 30.69 13.73 54.29
C SER A 3 29.35 14.45 54.33
N ALA A 4 29.35 15.73 53.93
CA ALA A 4 28.14 16.50 53.79
C ALA A 4 27.16 15.78 52.83
N PRO A 5 25.86 15.71 53.15
CA PRO A 5 24.87 15.12 52.25
C PRO A 5 24.81 15.95 50.97
N THR A 6 25.29 15.39 49.86
CA THR A 6 25.08 15.96 48.53
C THR A 6 23.58 16.06 48.30
N ALA A 7 23.04 17.29 48.34
CA ALA A 7 21.67 17.56 47.97
C ALA A 7 21.47 17.07 46.53
N HIS A 8 20.67 16.01 46.36
CA HIS A 8 20.30 15.51 45.05
C HIS A 8 19.46 16.58 44.35
N VAL A 9 20.10 17.35 43.47
CA VAL A 9 19.41 18.30 42.58
C VAL A 9 18.44 17.49 41.73
N SER A 10 17.15 17.69 41.94
CA SER A 10 16.11 17.09 41.12
C SER A 10 16.21 17.68 39.72
N LEU A 11 16.85 16.97 38.81
CA LEU A 11 16.85 17.32 37.40
C LEU A 11 15.40 17.32 36.91
N GLY A 12 15.01 18.40 36.23
CA GLY A 12 13.73 18.46 35.54
C GLY A 12 13.60 17.35 34.49
N PRO A 13 12.41 17.14 33.90
CA PRO A 13 12.17 16.06 32.95
C PRO A 13 13.16 16.03 31.78
N ILE A 14 13.59 17.19 31.27
CA ILE A 14 14.61 17.30 30.22
C ILE A 14 15.98 16.78 30.70
N GLY A 15 16.36 17.09 31.94
CA GLY A 15 17.63 16.61 32.52
C GLY A 15 17.65 15.09 32.70
N ASN A 16 16.52 14.49 33.12
CA ASN A 16 16.40 13.03 33.21
C ASN A 16 16.50 12.36 31.84
N ILE A 17 15.95 12.98 30.79
CA ILE A 17 16.08 12.49 29.41
C ILE A 17 17.54 12.57 28.95
N ALA A 18 18.22 13.69 29.18
CA ALA A 18 19.61 13.88 28.78
C ALA A 18 20.55 12.86 29.47
N VAL A 19 20.33 12.59 30.76
CA VAL A 19 21.09 11.58 31.50
C VAL A 19 20.73 10.16 31.05
N GLY A 20 19.45 9.86 30.82
CA GLY A 20 19.05 8.57 30.25
C GLY A 20 19.68 8.31 28.88
N TRP A 21 19.72 9.34 28.03
CA TRP A 21 20.35 9.29 26.72
C TRP A 21 21.87 9.09 26.81
N SER A 22 22.54 9.79 27.73
CA SER A 22 23.98 9.63 27.92
C SER A 22 24.33 8.22 28.42
N LEU A 23 23.54 7.66 29.33
CA LEU A 23 23.67 6.26 29.77
C LEU A 23 23.47 5.27 28.61
N ALA A 24 22.48 5.52 27.75
CA ALA A 24 22.23 4.69 26.58
C ALA A 24 23.43 4.72 25.61
N ILE A 25 24.03 5.89 25.37
CA ILE A 25 25.24 6.03 24.54
C ILE A 25 26.43 5.31 25.18
N LEU A 26 26.65 5.52 26.48
CA LEU A 26 27.78 4.97 27.22
C LEU A 26 27.74 3.44 27.22
N HIS A 27 26.54 2.86 27.36
CA HIS A 27 26.31 1.40 27.34
C HIS A 27 25.87 0.84 25.99
N ARG A 28 26.02 1.59 24.89
CA ARG A 28 25.50 1.21 23.55
C ARG A 28 25.87 -0.19 23.11
N ARG A 29 27.09 -0.65 23.38
CA ARG A 29 27.56 -1.99 22.98
C ARG A 29 26.81 -3.10 23.72
N ARG A 30 26.52 -2.89 25.01
CA ARG A 30 25.78 -3.85 25.85
C ARG A 30 24.31 -3.87 25.47
N LEU A 31 23.72 -2.69 25.23
CA LEU A 31 22.35 -2.58 24.74
C LEU A 31 22.17 -3.24 23.37
N LEU A 32 23.07 -2.99 22.42
CA LEU A 32 23.04 -3.66 21.12
C LEU A 32 23.17 -5.18 21.26
N ALA A 33 24.00 -5.68 22.17
CA ALA A 33 24.12 -7.12 22.41
C ALA A 33 22.83 -7.78 22.94
N VAL A 34 21.92 -7.02 23.54
CA VAL A 34 20.61 -7.48 24.02
C VAL A 34 19.52 -7.26 22.98
N LEU A 35 19.45 -6.05 22.42
CA LEU A 35 18.36 -5.63 21.54
C LEU A 35 18.47 -6.28 20.15
N LEU A 36 19.67 -6.46 19.63
CA LEU A 36 19.87 -6.97 18.26
C LEU A 36 19.36 -8.41 18.06
N PRO A 37 19.65 -9.40 18.94
CA PRO A 37 19.02 -10.72 18.83
C PRO A 37 17.50 -10.67 19.05
N LEU A 38 17.02 -9.79 19.92
CA LEU A 38 15.60 -9.61 20.16
C LEU A 38 14.86 -9.07 18.92
N PHE A 39 15.40 -8.01 18.30
CA PHE A 39 14.88 -7.45 17.05
C PHE A 39 14.91 -8.48 15.93
N THR A 40 15.96 -9.29 15.85
CA THR A 40 16.05 -10.37 14.86
C THR A 40 14.87 -11.33 14.99
N VAL A 41 14.59 -11.81 16.20
CA VAL A 41 13.46 -12.72 16.45
C VAL A 41 12.11 -12.02 16.24
N ALA A 42 12.01 -10.74 16.59
CA ALA A 42 10.80 -9.94 16.37
C ALA A 42 10.50 -9.79 14.87
N LEU A 43 11.48 -9.37 14.08
CA LEU A 43 11.36 -9.24 12.63
C LEU A 43 11.04 -10.57 11.96
N LEU A 44 11.70 -11.66 12.38
CA LEU A 44 11.40 -13.00 11.89
C LEU A 44 9.97 -13.43 12.25
N SER A 45 9.51 -13.16 13.47
CA SER A 45 8.14 -13.47 13.89
C SER A 45 7.10 -12.70 13.09
N LEU A 46 7.34 -11.41 12.85
CA LEU A 46 6.46 -10.56 12.03
C LEU A 46 6.42 -11.05 10.59
N PHE A 47 7.57 -11.41 10.02
CA PHE A 47 7.66 -11.98 8.68
C PHE A 47 6.93 -13.33 8.58
N LEU A 48 7.09 -14.23 9.56
CA LEU A 48 6.37 -15.50 9.58
C LEU A 48 4.87 -15.30 9.72
N LEU A 49 4.44 -14.31 10.50
CA LEU A 49 3.03 -13.95 10.63
C LEU A 49 2.44 -13.47 9.30
N ASP A 50 3.21 -12.65 8.57
CA ASP A 50 2.89 -12.22 7.20
C ASP A 50 2.71 -13.39 6.25
N LEU A 51 3.61 -14.37 6.31
CA LEU A 51 3.54 -15.56 5.46
C LEU A 51 2.37 -16.50 5.82
N VAL A 52 2.09 -16.67 7.11
CA VAL A 52 1.09 -17.64 7.58
C VAL A 52 -0.34 -17.11 7.42
N LEU A 53 -0.58 -15.84 7.76
CA LEU A 53 -1.92 -15.25 7.76
C LEU A 53 -2.22 -14.44 6.49
N GLY A 54 -1.19 -14.06 5.74
CA GLY A 54 -1.32 -13.20 4.57
C GLY A 54 -1.13 -13.89 3.23
N ARG A 55 -1.00 -15.23 3.19
CA ARG A 55 -0.61 -16.00 2.01
C ARG A 55 -1.38 -15.62 0.74
N ASP A 56 -2.71 -15.57 0.84
CA ASP A 56 -3.61 -15.30 -0.29
C ASP A 56 -3.69 -13.81 -0.67
N ALA A 57 -3.03 -12.95 0.10
CA ALA A 57 -2.99 -11.51 -0.04
C ALA A 57 -1.55 -10.97 -0.21
N THR A 58 -0.60 -11.87 -0.49
CA THR A 58 0.80 -11.51 -0.75
C THR A 58 0.99 -11.09 -2.21
N VAL A 59 1.60 -9.93 -2.39
CA VAL A 59 1.97 -9.34 -3.69
C VAL A 59 3.41 -8.85 -3.57
N ILE A 60 4.22 -9.09 -4.58
CA ILE A 60 5.58 -8.54 -4.63
C ILE A 60 5.53 -7.30 -5.51
N ILE A 61 5.57 -6.10 -4.92
CA ILE A 61 5.60 -4.84 -5.68
C ILE A 61 7.04 -4.32 -5.73
N ASP A 62 7.63 -4.23 -6.92
CA ASP A 62 9.02 -3.75 -7.14
C ASP A 62 10.06 -4.47 -6.24
N GLY A 63 9.89 -5.78 -6.10
CA GLY A 63 10.77 -6.62 -5.27
C GLY A 63 10.54 -6.49 -3.76
N ALA A 64 9.58 -5.68 -3.32
CA ALA A 64 9.13 -5.62 -1.95
C ALA A 64 7.92 -6.54 -1.74
N LEU A 65 8.00 -7.44 -0.76
CA LEU A 65 6.85 -8.24 -0.34
C LEU A 65 5.86 -7.35 0.41
N ILE A 66 4.68 -7.15 -0.19
CA ILE A 66 3.55 -6.45 0.41
C ILE A 66 2.50 -7.49 0.75
N VAL A 67 2.09 -7.48 2.00
CA VAL A 67 1.02 -8.34 2.51
C VAL A 67 -0.16 -7.45 2.81
N ALA A 68 -1.22 -7.53 2.00
CA ALA A 68 -2.45 -6.80 2.29
C ALA A 68 -3.07 -7.40 3.56
N GLY A 69 -2.95 -6.66 4.66
CA GLY A 69 -3.35 -7.14 5.96
C GLY A 69 -4.86 -7.12 6.14
N THR A 70 -5.40 -8.22 6.65
CA THR A 70 -6.70 -8.20 7.31
C THR A 70 -6.56 -7.50 8.68
N GLU A 71 -7.66 -7.03 9.25
CA GLU A 71 -7.67 -6.46 10.60
C GLU A 71 -7.00 -7.40 11.61
N THR A 72 -7.27 -8.71 11.50
CA THR A 72 -6.68 -9.74 12.36
C THR A 72 -5.15 -9.82 12.24
N LEU A 73 -4.59 -9.70 11.03
CA LEU A 73 -3.15 -9.65 10.82
C LEU A 73 -2.56 -8.38 11.45
N GLY A 74 -3.23 -7.23 11.26
CA GLY A 74 -2.83 -5.97 11.88
C GLY A 74 -2.77 -6.05 13.40
N GLN A 75 -3.82 -6.58 14.03
CA GLN A 75 -3.89 -6.79 15.48
C GLN A 75 -2.81 -7.76 15.97
N ALA A 76 -2.58 -8.87 15.25
CA ALA A 76 -1.56 -9.85 15.59
C ALA A 76 -0.14 -9.26 15.48
N LYS A 77 0.16 -8.48 14.42
CA LYS A 77 1.44 -7.77 14.28
C LYS A 77 1.66 -6.78 15.41
N LEU A 78 0.63 -6.04 15.79
CA LEU A 78 0.69 -5.09 16.89
C LEU A 78 0.96 -5.81 18.21
N GLY A 79 0.28 -6.92 18.47
CA GLY A 79 0.49 -7.77 19.64
C GLY A 79 1.93 -8.30 19.72
N VAL A 80 2.46 -8.88 18.63
CA VAL A 80 3.84 -9.37 18.55
C VAL A 80 4.84 -8.23 18.79
N THR A 81 4.63 -7.08 18.14
CA THR A 81 5.50 -5.90 18.31
C THR A 81 5.51 -5.42 19.76
N ALA A 82 4.34 -5.32 20.40
CA ALA A 82 4.23 -4.90 21.80
C ALA A 82 4.94 -5.88 22.75
N VAL A 83 4.80 -7.18 22.54
CA VAL A 83 5.48 -8.21 23.34
C VAL A 83 7.00 -8.04 23.25
N PHE A 84 7.56 -7.97 22.03
CA PHE A 84 9.00 -7.81 21.85
C PHE A 84 9.49 -6.46 22.38
N TRP A 85 8.73 -5.38 22.20
CA TRP A 85 9.06 -4.07 22.77
C TRP A 85 9.24 -4.12 24.29
N LEU A 86 8.29 -4.75 25.00
CA LEU A 86 8.33 -4.87 26.46
C LEU A 86 9.51 -5.73 26.93
N VAL A 87 9.82 -6.83 26.23
CA VAL A 87 11.02 -7.65 26.52
C VAL A 87 12.29 -6.83 26.32
N GLY A 88 12.38 -6.06 25.24
CA GLY A 88 13.54 -5.24 24.92
C GLY A 88 13.80 -4.15 25.96
N LEU A 89 12.74 -3.45 26.37
CA LEU A 89 12.82 -2.46 27.44
C LEU A 89 13.26 -3.07 28.77
N THR A 90 12.65 -4.17 29.19
CA THR A 90 12.97 -4.82 30.47
C THR A 90 14.38 -5.41 30.48
N ALA A 91 14.81 -6.04 29.39
CA ALA A 91 16.16 -6.58 29.29
C ALA A 91 17.21 -5.44 29.22
N GLY A 92 16.95 -4.41 28.41
CA GLY A 92 17.83 -3.25 28.26
C GLY A 92 18.03 -2.51 29.58
N THR A 93 16.94 -2.22 30.29
CA THR A 93 16.99 -1.57 31.61
C THR A 93 17.78 -2.37 32.63
N ALA A 94 17.53 -3.68 32.71
CA ALA A 94 18.28 -4.56 33.60
C ALA A 94 19.78 -4.55 33.29
N THR A 95 20.17 -4.56 32.00
CA THR A 95 21.60 -4.52 31.63
C THR A 95 22.29 -3.22 31.97
N ILE A 96 21.65 -2.05 31.79
CA ILE A 96 22.23 -0.76 32.19
C ILE A 96 22.28 -0.66 33.71
N ALA A 97 21.19 -0.99 34.40
CA ALA A 97 21.14 -0.89 35.86
C ALA A 97 22.15 -1.82 36.54
N GLY A 98 22.32 -3.06 36.05
CA GLY A 98 23.34 -3.97 36.54
C GLY A 98 24.76 -3.45 36.27
N ALA A 99 25.00 -2.89 35.08
CA ALA A 99 26.28 -2.30 34.73
C ALA A 99 26.72 -1.17 35.68
N GLU A 100 25.80 -0.25 35.97
CA GLU A 100 26.05 0.89 36.87
C GLU A 100 26.20 0.47 38.34
N ARG A 101 25.56 -0.64 38.74
CA ARG A 101 25.72 -1.23 40.08
C ARG A 101 26.98 -2.09 40.24
N GLY A 102 27.80 -2.22 39.19
CA GLY A 102 29.01 -3.04 39.21
C GLY A 102 28.76 -4.55 39.01
N GLU A 103 27.52 -4.95 38.72
CA GLU A 103 27.11 -6.34 38.48
C GLU A 103 26.66 -6.51 37.01
N PRO A 104 27.59 -6.65 36.05
CA PRO A 104 27.23 -6.76 34.65
C PRO A 104 26.42 -8.04 34.39
N ILE A 105 25.14 -7.87 34.06
CA ILE A 105 24.24 -8.97 33.71
C ILE A 105 24.56 -9.45 32.28
N ARG A 106 24.67 -10.77 32.09
CA ARG A 106 24.85 -11.34 30.74
C ARG A 106 23.61 -11.06 29.88
N PRO A 107 23.76 -10.69 28.59
CA PRO A 107 22.63 -10.33 27.74
C PRO A 107 21.51 -11.39 27.70
N TRP A 108 21.91 -12.67 27.58
CA TRP A 108 20.95 -13.77 27.53
C TRP A 108 20.15 -13.94 28.82
N SER A 109 20.79 -13.80 29.99
CA SER A 109 20.08 -13.85 31.26
C SER A 109 19.12 -12.68 31.44
N ALA A 110 19.46 -11.48 30.92
CA ALA A 110 18.57 -10.33 30.96
C ALA A 110 17.31 -10.56 30.11
N ILE A 111 17.47 -11.10 28.89
CA ILE A 111 16.34 -11.47 28.01
C ILE A 111 15.48 -12.55 28.67
N LEU A 112 16.09 -13.60 29.23
CA LEU A 112 15.34 -14.72 29.82
C LEU A 112 14.61 -14.30 31.11
N ALA A 113 15.20 -13.40 31.90
CA ALA A 113 14.55 -12.78 33.05
C ALA A 113 13.37 -11.89 32.62
N ALA A 114 13.53 -11.11 31.55
CA ALA A 114 12.48 -10.31 30.95
C ALA A 114 11.29 -11.17 30.47
N VAL A 115 11.57 -12.24 29.72
CA VAL A 115 10.54 -13.18 29.23
C VAL A 115 9.79 -13.85 30.38
N ARG A 116 10.48 -14.30 31.44
CA ARG A 116 9.83 -14.90 32.62
C ARG A 116 8.89 -13.92 33.36
N ARG A 117 9.18 -12.63 33.30
CA ARG A 117 8.37 -11.57 33.92
C ARG A 117 7.24 -11.06 33.02
N LEU A 118 7.22 -11.49 31.76
CA LEU A 118 6.26 -11.04 30.76
C LEU A 118 4.79 -11.30 31.11
N PRO A 119 4.38 -12.44 31.70
CA PRO A 119 2.97 -12.66 32.04
C PRO A 119 2.44 -11.62 33.03
N VAL A 120 3.24 -11.27 34.04
CA VAL A 120 2.89 -10.25 35.04
C VAL A 120 2.81 -8.86 34.39
N LEU A 121 3.76 -8.58 33.49
CA LEU A 121 3.80 -7.33 32.72
C LEU A 121 2.62 -7.21 31.75
N ALA A 122 2.24 -8.30 31.08
CA ALA A 122 1.12 -8.35 30.16
C ALA A 122 -0.20 -8.13 30.89
N VAL A 123 -0.42 -8.76 32.05
CA VAL A 123 -1.60 -8.53 32.90
C VAL A 123 -1.65 -7.08 33.39
N ALA A 124 -0.52 -6.53 33.82
CA ALA A 124 -0.40 -5.14 34.21
C ALA A 124 -0.77 -4.17 33.07
N VAL A 125 -0.23 -4.39 31.87
CA VAL A 125 -0.53 -3.57 30.68
C VAL A 125 -1.98 -3.73 30.26
N ALA A 126 -2.52 -4.95 30.22
CA ALA A 126 -3.91 -5.22 29.87
C ALA A 126 -4.89 -4.55 30.84
N ALA A 127 -4.61 -4.59 32.15
CA ALA A 127 -5.42 -3.89 33.16
C ALA A 127 -5.39 -2.36 32.96
N VAL A 128 -4.23 -1.81 32.59
CA VAL A 128 -4.08 -0.38 32.30
C VAL A 128 -4.83 0.00 31.03
N VAL A 129 -4.67 -0.75 29.93
CA VAL A 129 -5.34 -0.52 28.64
C VAL A 129 -6.85 -0.69 28.79
N GLY A 130 -7.31 -1.76 29.42
CA GLY A 130 -8.74 -1.99 29.69
C GLY A 130 -9.34 -0.93 30.60
N GLY A 131 -8.63 -0.53 31.66
CA GLY A 131 -9.05 0.56 32.54
C GLY A 131 -9.12 1.91 31.82
N THR A 132 -8.21 2.18 30.88
CA THR A 132 -8.23 3.41 30.08
C THR A 132 -9.30 3.37 29.00
N PHE A 133 -9.57 2.23 28.36
CA PHE A 133 -10.71 2.06 27.45
C PHE A 133 -12.05 2.29 28.17
N LEU A 134 -12.21 1.73 29.38
CA LEU A 134 -13.39 1.97 30.20
C LEU A 134 -13.53 3.45 30.58
N LEU A 135 -12.42 4.12 30.93
CA LEU A 135 -12.43 5.56 31.22
C LEU A 135 -12.77 6.41 29.98
N LEU A 136 -12.24 6.02 28.80
CA LEU A 136 -12.51 6.63 27.49
C LEU A 136 -13.98 6.52 27.12
N SER A 137 -14.58 5.33 27.32
CA SER A 137 -16.00 5.10 27.04
C SER A 137 -16.94 5.90 27.96
N ALA A 138 -16.44 6.41 29.08
CA ALA A 138 -17.23 7.11 30.09
C ALA A 138 -17.20 8.66 29.95
N VAL A 139 -16.33 9.25 29.12
CA VAL A 139 -16.12 10.71 29.09
C VAL A 139 -16.17 11.27 27.67
N ALA A 140 -17.21 12.07 27.39
CA ALA A 140 -17.39 12.80 26.14
C ALA A 140 -16.55 14.10 26.11
N LEU A 141 -15.23 13.97 25.94
CA LEU A 141 -14.29 15.09 25.78
C LEU A 141 -13.53 14.97 24.44
N PRO A 142 -12.98 16.07 23.90
CA PRO A 142 -12.29 16.05 22.61
C PRO A 142 -11.13 15.06 22.60
N ALA A 143 -11.17 14.14 21.62
CA ALA A 143 -10.44 12.87 21.61
C ALA A 143 -8.93 13.02 21.78
N LEU A 144 -8.31 14.08 21.26
CA LEU A 144 -6.85 14.22 21.25
C LEU A 144 -6.24 14.45 22.65
N LEU A 145 -6.82 15.36 23.44
CA LEU A 145 -6.34 15.66 24.81
C LEU A 145 -6.59 14.48 25.74
N LEU A 146 -7.65 13.72 25.49
CA LEU A 146 -8.00 12.56 26.28
C LEU A 146 -7.12 11.35 25.95
N VAL A 147 -6.78 11.12 24.68
CA VAL A 147 -5.79 10.12 24.26
C VAL A 147 -4.40 10.45 24.83
N LEU A 148 -3.97 11.71 24.78
CA LEU A 148 -2.72 12.15 25.42
C LEU A 148 -2.74 11.94 26.94
N GLY A 149 -3.86 12.29 27.61
CA GLY A 149 -4.10 12.06 29.04
C GLY A 149 -4.09 10.59 29.44
N VAL A 150 -4.67 9.74 28.61
CA VAL A 150 -4.72 8.28 28.78
C VAL A 150 -3.34 7.66 28.60
N LEU A 151 -2.59 8.04 27.56
CA LEU A 151 -1.22 7.58 27.34
C LEU A 151 -0.28 8.02 28.46
N THR A 152 -0.48 9.22 29.01
CA THR A 152 0.25 9.69 30.21
C THR A 152 -0.08 8.84 31.42
N VAL A 153 -1.36 8.60 31.73
CA VAL A 153 -1.76 7.78 32.88
C VAL A 153 -1.31 6.32 32.72
N ALA A 154 -1.40 5.76 31.53
CA ALA A 154 -0.95 4.41 31.22
C ALA A 154 0.57 4.28 31.35
N ALA A 155 1.33 5.27 30.87
CA ALA A 155 2.76 5.38 31.07
C ALA A 155 3.12 5.47 32.56
N VAL A 156 2.40 6.29 33.35
CA VAL A 156 2.62 6.42 34.80
C VAL A 156 2.40 5.08 35.50
N LEU A 157 1.28 4.42 35.23
CA LEU A 157 0.92 3.15 35.84
C LEU A 157 1.88 2.03 35.42
N GLY A 158 2.25 1.96 34.13
CA GLY A 158 3.23 1.04 33.60
C GLY A 158 4.61 1.23 34.23
N THR A 159 5.08 2.48 34.36
CA THR A 159 6.36 2.81 35.01
C THR A 159 6.33 2.43 36.49
N CYS A 160 5.24 2.74 37.22
CA CYS A 160 5.06 2.35 38.61
C CYS A 160 5.01 0.83 38.81
N LEU A 161 4.36 0.10 37.90
CA LEU A 161 4.32 -1.37 37.92
C LEU A 161 5.69 -1.95 37.60
N LEU A 162 6.41 -1.42 36.61
CA LEU A 162 7.77 -1.85 36.26
C LEU A 162 8.76 -1.64 37.41
N ILE A 163 8.72 -0.46 38.04
CA ILE A 163 9.55 -0.13 39.20
C ILE A 163 9.23 -1.07 40.36
N ASN A 164 7.95 -1.31 40.65
CA ASN A 164 7.54 -2.25 41.68
C ASN A 164 7.94 -3.70 41.35
N LEU A 165 7.92 -4.11 40.09
CA LEU A 165 8.33 -5.46 39.67
C LEU A 165 9.84 -5.65 39.81
N ILE A 166 10.62 -4.60 39.54
CA ILE A 166 12.07 -4.57 39.76
C ILE A 166 12.39 -4.52 41.27
N ALA A 167 11.58 -3.80 42.06
CA ALA A 167 11.76 -3.64 43.51
C ALA A 167 11.15 -4.78 44.35
N SER A 168 10.24 -5.59 43.80
CA SER A 168 9.51 -6.68 44.50
C SER A 168 10.36 -7.90 44.86
N GLY A 169 11.70 -7.77 44.86
CA GLY A 169 12.56 -8.54 45.76
C GLY A 169 12.29 -8.28 47.25
N GLY A 170 11.31 -7.44 47.58
CA GLY A 170 10.70 -7.29 48.90
C GLY A 170 10.96 -5.92 49.50
N MET A 171 10.09 -4.93 49.24
CA MET A 171 10.01 -3.74 50.11
C MET A 171 8.75 -2.88 49.89
N GLY A 172 8.42 -2.12 50.94
CA GLY A 172 7.13 -1.48 51.19
C GLY A 172 6.76 -0.26 50.32
N ARG A 173 5.45 -0.10 50.17
CA ARG A 173 4.71 0.75 49.21
C ARG A 173 4.74 2.27 49.47
N THR A 174 5.45 2.78 50.48
CA THR A 174 5.13 4.09 51.07
C THR A 174 5.99 5.28 50.63
N SER A 175 7.08 5.11 49.87
CA SER A 175 8.03 6.20 49.57
C SER A 175 8.16 6.62 48.10
N THR A 176 7.15 6.38 47.25
CA THR A 176 7.22 6.74 45.82
C THR A 176 6.41 7.98 45.44
N ARG A 177 5.47 8.49 46.27
CA ARG A 177 4.49 9.54 45.86
C ARG A 177 5.08 10.88 45.36
N GLY A 178 6.29 11.26 45.75
CA GLY A 178 6.87 12.58 45.39
C GLY A 178 7.61 12.65 44.04
N ARG A 179 8.06 11.52 43.47
CA ARG A 179 8.89 11.50 42.25
C ARG A 179 8.18 11.01 41.00
N VAL A 180 6.90 10.62 41.12
CA VAL A 180 6.11 10.03 40.03
C VAL A 180 5.87 11.03 38.89
N GLY A 181 5.75 12.33 39.18
CA GLY A 181 5.46 13.35 38.16
C GLY A 181 6.61 13.56 37.15
N SER A 182 7.86 13.69 37.59
CA SER A 182 8.99 13.94 36.68
C SER A 182 9.43 12.68 35.91
N THR A 183 9.24 11.50 36.51
CA THR A 183 9.51 10.20 35.89
C THR A 183 8.44 9.85 34.86
N ALA A 184 7.18 10.11 35.15
CA ALA A 184 6.09 10.02 34.17
C ALA A 184 6.28 10.98 33.00
N GLY A 185 6.61 12.25 33.27
CA GLY A 185 6.81 13.26 32.23
C GLY A 185 7.96 12.92 31.27
N SER A 186 9.08 12.42 31.80
CA SER A 186 10.22 11.99 30.98
C SER A 186 9.94 10.72 30.16
N PHE A 187 9.16 9.77 30.72
CA PHE A 187 8.70 8.61 29.96
C PHE A 187 7.68 8.97 28.89
N VAL A 188 6.80 9.93 29.11
CA VAL A 188 5.84 10.35 28.08
C VAL A 188 6.54 11.09 26.94
N LEU A 189 7.45 12.02 27.28
CA LEU A 189 8.20 12.76 26.28
C LEU A 189 9.14 11.85 25.47
N GLY A 190 9.95 11.03 26.14
CA GLY A 190 10.91 10.14 25.46
C GLY A 190 10.31 8.81 24.97
N GLY A 191 9.24 8.36 25.63
CA GLY A 191 8.63 7.05 25.42
C GLY A 191 7.45 7.03 24.45
N VAL A 192 6.72 8.15 24.35
CA VAL A 192 5.53 8.29 23.50
C VAL A 192 5.77 9.32 22.41
N LEU A 193 6.19 10.54 22.76
CA LEU A 193 6.33 11.64 21.78
C LEU A 193 7.42 11.35 20.74
N VAL A 194 8.61 10.90 21.15
CA VAL A 194 9.72 10.59 20.23
C VAL A 194 9.34 9.48 19.22
N PRO A 195 8.80 8.32 19.62
CA PRO A 195 8.34 7.33 18.64
C PRO A 195 7.17 7.81 17.80
N LEU A 196 6.27 8.68 18.30
CA LEU A 196 5.22 9.29 17.48
C LEU A 196 5.80 10.21 16.40
N VAL A 197 6.80 11.03 16.75
CA VAL A 197 7.51 11.89 15.81
C VAL A 197 8.32 11.06 14.81
N ALA A 198 8.97 9.99 15.26
CA ALA A 198 9.69 9.06 14.38
C ALA A 198 8.74 8.32 13.45
N ALA A 199 7.60 7.83 13.95
CA ALA A 199 6.56 7.20 13.14
C ALA A 199 5.97 8.19 12.13
N TRP A 200 5.71 9.44 12.52
CA TRP A 200 5.26 10.49 11.62
C TRP A 200 6.30 10.80 10.52
N LEU A 201 7.58 10.90 10.86
CA LEU A 201 8.69 11.06 9.90
C LEU A 201 8.88 9.84 8.98
N LEU A 202 8.51 8.64 9.44
CA LEU A 202 8.56 7.42 8.62
C LEU A 202 7.31 7.24 7.74
N ASN A 203 6.16 7.78 8.17
CA ASN A 203 4.91 7.79 7.40
C ASN A 203 4.80 8.98 6.45
N THR A 204 5.67 9.99 6.54
CA THR A 204 5.72 11.01 5.50
C THR A 204 6.10 10.34 4.18
N PRO A 205 5.35 10.58 3.09
CA PRO A 205 5.57 9.95 1.80
C PRO A 205 6.85 10.52 1.18
N VAL A 206 8.00 10.04 1.65
CA VAL A 206 9.27 10.23 0.94
C VAL A 206 9.26 9.20 -0.19
N SER A 207 8.44 9.48 -1.20
CA SER A 207 8.20 8.68 -2.42
C SER A 207 9.47 8.43 -3.26
N ALA A 208 10.63 8.91 -2.81
CA ALA A 208 11.91 8.77 -3.49
C ALA A 208 12.87 7.73 -2.85
N ILE A 209 12.54 7.14 -1.69
CA ILE A 209 13.43 6.18 -1.02
C ILE A 209 12.91 4.76 -1.23
N HIS A 210 13.73 3.93 -1.87
CA HIS A 210 13.44 2.52 -2.15
C HIS A 210 13.00 1.79 -0.86
N PRO A 211 11.94 0.95 -0.88
CA PRO A 211 11.40 0.27 0.31
C PRO A 211 12.47 -0.56 1.06
N ALA A 212 13.43 -1.14 0.33
CA ALA A 212 14.59 -1.84 0.90
C ALA A 212 15.51 -0.95 1.77
N VAL A 213 15.43 0.37 1.66
CA VAL A 213 16.19 1.35 2.46
C VAL A 213 15.35 1.89 3.62
N VAL A 214 14.05 2.04 3.44
CA VAL A 214 13.11 2.48 4.49
C VAL A 214 13.06 1.47 5.64
N GLY A 215 13.02 0.17 5.35
CA GLY A 215 13.00 -0.88 6.37
C GLY A 215 14.21 -0.83 7.34
N PRO A 216 15.46 -0.87 6.85
CA PRO A 216 16.66 -0.76 7.68
C PRO A 216 16.73 0.56 8.46
N ILE A 217 16.41 1.70 7.84
CA ILE A 217 16.41 3.00 8.52
C ILE A 217 15.38 3.02 9.65
N GLY A 218 14.17 2.53 9.38
CA GLY A 218 13.12 2.40 10.38
C GLY A 218 13.55 1.52 11.56
N ALA A 219 14.17 0.37 11.28
CA ALA A 219 14.69 -0.53 12.32
C ALA A 219 15.80 0.12 13.16
N VAL A 220 16.72 0.86 12.55
CA VAL A 220 17.79 1.59 13.25
C VAL A 220 17.22 2.70 14.13
N LEU A 221 16.26 3.48 13.63
CA LEU A 221 15.57 4.51 14.41
C LEU A 221 14.83 3.89 15.59
N LEU A 222 14.10 2.79 15.37
CA LEU A 222 13.37 2.07 16.40
C LEU A 222 14.32 1.53 17.50
N ALA A 223 15.47 1.00 17.11
CA ALA A 223 16.52 0.58 18.03
C ALA A 223 17.06 1.76 18.84
N GLY A 224 17.28 2.91 18.21
CA GLY A 224 17.67 4.15 18.87
C GLY A 224 16.66 4.58 19.95
N VAL A 225 15.37 4.57 19.61
CA VAL A 225 14.28 4.90 20.54
C VAL A 225 14.25 3.92 21.72
N LEU A 226 14.33 2.62 21.46
CA LEU A 226 14.34 1.60 22.53
C LEU A 226 15.56 1.73 23.45
N MET A 227 16.74 2.03 22.91
CA MET A 227 17.95 2.30 23.70
C MET A 227 17.78 3.52 24.60
N ALA A 228 17.23 4.62 24.08
CA ALA A 228 16.97 5.82 24.86
C ALA A 228 15.98 5.57 25.99
N GLN A 229 14.87 4.87 25.71
CA GLN A 229 13.87 4.51 26.71
C GLN A 229 14.44 3.60 27.81
N ALA A 230 15.27 2.62 27.43
CA ALA A 230 15.96 1.76 28.39
C ALA A 230 16.92 2.56 29.28
N GLY A 231 17.66 3.53 28.73
CA GLY A 231 18.53 4.42 29.49
C GLY A 231 17.79 5.29 30.49
N ILE A 232 16.67 5.89 30.07
CA ILE A 232 15.80 6.69 30.95
C ILE A 232 15.27 5.85 32.10
N LEU A 233 14.71 4.67 31.81
CA LEU A 233 14.18 3.77 32.83
C LEU A 233 15.26 3.25 33.79
N ALA A 234 16.47 2.97 33.27
CA ALA A 234 17.59 2.55 34.11
C ALA A 234 18.03 3.68 35.07
N HIS A 235 18.13 4.92 34.57
CA HIS A 235 18.42 6.08 35.41
C HIS A 235 17.43 6.20 36.58
N ILE A 236 16.13 6.07 36.28
CA ILE A 236 15.07 6.11 37.29
C ILE A 236 15.22 4.96 38.30
N GLY A 237 15.56 3.76 37.84
CA GLY A 237 15.81 2.61 38.72
C GLY A 237 17.06 2.75 39.60
N LEU A 238 18.05 3.54 39.18
CA LEU A 238 19.25 3.83 39.96
C LEU A 238 19.01 4.90 41.04
N LEU A 239 18.04 5.80 40.82
CA LEU A 239 17.63 6.81 41.82
C LEU A 239 16.80 6.21 42.96
N SER A 240 16.39 4.94 42.85
CA SER A 240 15.68 4.23 43.90
C SER A 240 16.67 3.82 44.98
N PRO A 241 16.47 4.20 46.26
CA PRO A 241 17.42 3.91 47.34
C PRO A 241 17.71 2.42 47.40
N THR A 242 18.98 2.04 47.31
CA THR A 242 19.39 0.67 47.61
C THR A 242 19.12 0.45 49.09
N PRO A 243 18.33 -0.55 49.48
CA PRO A 243 18.07 -0.79 50.89
C PRO A 243 19.41 -1.05 51.57
N SER A 244 19.78 -0.17 52.49
CA SER A 244 20.78 -0.50 53.48
C SER A 244 20.25 -1.73 54.20
N VAL A 245 20.88 -2.88 53.95
CA VAL A 245 20.65 -4.10 54.73
C VAL A 245 20.67 -3.65 56.19
N PRO A 246 19.57 -3.80 56.95
CA PRO A 246 19.57 -3.39 58.33
C PRO A 246 20.73 -4.13 58.98
N ALA A 247 21.74 -3.38 59.41
CA ALA A 247 22.86 -3.92 60.15
C ALA A 247 22.23 -4.69 61.31
N SER A 248 22.37 -6.01 61.26
CA SER A 248 21.93 -6.93 62.31
C SER A 248 22.53 -6.43 63.63
N SER A 249 21.75 -5.64 64.37
CA SER A 249 22.02 -5.28 65.74
C SER A 249 21.89 -6.55 66.56
N GLY A 250 23.01 -7.23 66.77
CA GLY A 250 23.12 -8.32 67.72
C GLY A 250 22.75 -7.83 69.13
N PRO A 251 22.04 -8.63 69.94
CA PRO A 251 21.71 -8.25 71.29
C PRO A 251 22.98 -8.26 72.15
N ALA A 252 23.24 -7.13 72.80
CA ALA A 252 24.22 -7.02 73.86
C ALA A 252 23.81 -7.90 75.04
N LEU A 253 24.63 -8.89 75.38
CA LEU A 253 24.68 -9.49 76.71
C LEU A 253 26.11 -9.38 77.22
N SER A 254 26.22 -8.63 78.31
CA SER A 254 27.40 -8.47 79.14
C SER A 254 27.76 -9.78 79.82
N GLU A 255 29.03 -10.16 79.83
CA GLU A 255 29.63 -10.76 81.03
C GLU A 255 31.14 -10.50 81.11
N SER A 256 31.53 -9.93 82.24
CA SER A 256 32.88 -9.57 82.65
C SER A 256 33.69 -10.82 83.02
N ALA A 257 35.00 -10.83 82.75
CA ALA A 257 36.06 -10.91 83.78
C ALA A 257 37.42 -11.39 83.24
N SER A 258 38.40 -10.49 83.39
CA SER A 258 39.77 -10.71 83.89
C SER A 258 40.83 -11.46 83.06
N SER A 259 42.01 -10.86 83.11
CA SER A 259 43.36 -11.46 83.16
C SER A 259 44.21 -11.44 81.87
N GLU A 260 45.06 -10.40 81.81
CA GLU A 260 46.42 -10.34 81.25
C GLU A 260 47.30 -11.60 81.50
N PRO A 261 48.55 -11.71 80.97
CA PRO A 261 49.19 -11.13 79.77
C PRO A 261 50.11 -12.13 79.00
N ALA A 262 50.80 -11.60 77.97
CA ALA A 262 52.16 -11.98 77.48
C ALA A 262 52.32 -12.69 76.11
N SER A 263 52.77 -11.87 75.14
CA SER A 263 53.92 -12.09 74.24
C SER A 263 53.81 -13.17 73.13
N PRO A 264 54.76 -13.22 72.15
CA PRO A 264 54.59 -12.62 70.83
C PRO A 264 54.81 -13.64 69.69
N GLU A 265 54.84 -13.15 68.44
CA GLU A 265 55.57 -13.78 67.32
C GLU A 265 54.89 -14.94 66.57
N SER A 266 54.43 -14.68 65.34
CA SER A 266 54.92 -15.37 64.13
C SER A 266 54.13 -14.97 62.87
N THR A 267 54.85 -14.37 61.94
CA THR A 267 54.96 -14.82 60.53
C THR A 267 53.76 -15.51 59.88
N SER A 268 53.10 -14.84 58.93
CA SER A 268 53.21 -15.17 57.49
C SER A 268 52.32 -14.23 56.63
N PRO A 269 52.84 -13.54 55.61
CA PRO A 269 52.04 -12.94 54.56
C PRO A 269 51.95 -13.92 53.39
N GLU A 270 50.93 -14.78 53.38
CA GLU A 270 50.71 -15.72 52.28
C GLU A 270 49.49 -15.30 51.44
N SER A 271 49.82 -14.66 50.32
CA SER A 271 49.22 -14.93 49.01
C SER A 271 47.68 -15.02 48.94
N THR A 272 47.02 -13.86 48.94
CA THR A 272 45.69 -13.69 48.33
C THR A 272 45.70 -12.50 47.38
N ALA A 273 46.58 -12.58 46.37
CA ALA A 273 46.64 -11.62 45.28
C ALA A 273 46.98 -12.35 43.97
N ASP A 274 46.08 -13.21 43.48
CA ASP A 274 45.96 -13.53 42.05
C ASP A 274 44.71 -14.37 41.72
N GLN A 275 43.54 -13.85 42.10
CA GLN A 275 42.29 -14.28 41.48
C GLN A 275 41.59 -13.06 40.85
N ARG A 276 42.36 -12.32 40.04
CA ARG A 276 41.79 -11.55 38.94
C ARG A 276 41.20 -12.59 38.00
N ALA A 277 39.90 -12.84 38.15
CA ALA A 277 39.12 -13.54 37.16
C ALA A 277 39.36 -12.84 35.82
N GLU A 278 40.20 -13.43 34.98
CA GLU A 278 40.23 -13.16 33.55
C GLU A 278 38.80 -13.37 33.05
N LEU A 279 38.07 -12.26 32.94
CA LEU A 279 36.83 -12.21 32.20
C LEU A 279 37.17 -12.75 30.80
N PRO A 280 36.56 -13.88 30.38
CA PRO A 280 36.80 -14.40 29.05
C PRO A 280 36.53 -13.28 28.05
N GLU A 281 37.53 -12.93 27.25
CA GLU A 281 37.41 -11.87 26.27
C GLU A 281 36.11 -12.07 25.46
N PRO A 282 35.26 -11.04 25.33
CA PRO A 282 34.06 -11.08 24.51
C PRO A 282 34.44 -11.01 23.01
N GLY A 283 35.30 -11.91 22.55
CA GLY A 283 36.02 -11.75 21.28
C GLY A 283 35.33 -12.32 20.04
N ARG A 284 34.33 -13.22 20.16
CA ARG A 284 33.84 -13.96 18.97
C ARG A 284 32.33 -14.18 18.85
N ARG A 285 31.49 -13.57 19.68
CA ARG A 285 30.02 -13.68 19.55
C ARG A 285 29.25 -12.45 19.04
N PRO A 286 29.79 -11.21 18.95
CA PRO A 286 28.99 -10.09 18.45
C PRO A 286 28.69 -10.19 16.94
N TRP A 287 29.53 -10.90 16.17
CA TRP A 287 29.30 -11.11 14.74
C TRP A 287 28.08 -12.00 14.46
N LEU A 288 27.78 -12.98 15.32
CA LEU A 288 26.62 -13.86 15.15
C LEU A 288 25.31 -13.10 15.28
N ALA A 289 25.23 -12.17 16.24
CA ALA A 289 24.07 -11.30 16.38
C ALA A 289 23.96 -10.39 15.15
N GLY A 290 25.05 -9.72 14.75
CA GLY A 290 25.09 -8.88 13.55
C GLY A 290 24.65 -9.63 12.29
N ALA A 291 25.16 -10.84 12.07
CA ALA A 291 24.79 -11.70 10.96
C ALA A 291 23.32 -12.09 11.00
N ALA A 292 22.76 -12.40 12.17
CA ALA A 292 21.36 -12.74 12.31
C ALA A 292 20.43 -11.56 11.99
N ALA A 293 20.79 -10.33 12.40
CA ALA A 293 20.05 -9.13 12.01
C ALA A 293 20.14 -8.84 10.50
N VAL A 294 21.31 -9.03 9.90
CA VAL A 294 21.46 -8.94 8.44
C VAL A 294 20.59 -9.99 7.75
N ILE A 295 20.58 -11.23 8.23
CA ILE A 295 19.72 -12.30 7.69
C ILE A 295 18.25 -11.89 7.83
N ALA A 296 17.78 -11.42 8.99
CA ALA A 296 16.39 -11.00 9.17
C ALA A 296 16.00 -9.82 8.27
N LEU A 297 16.92 -8.88 8.00
CA LEU A 297 16.69 -7.77 7.07
C LEU A 297 16.69 -8.21 5.60
N VAL A 298 17.51 -9.20 5.26
CA VAL A 298 17.65 -9.72 3.89
C VAL A 298 16.60 -10.79 3.57
N THR A 299 16.01 -11.43 4.60
CA THR A 299 15.02 -12.51 4.43
C THR A 299 13.83 -12.08 3.56
N PRO A 300 13.16 -10.93 3.78
CA PRO A 300 12.06 -10.52 2.90
C PRO A 300 12.48 -10.33 1.45
N VAL A 301 13.68 -9.79 1.21
CA VAL A 301 14.22 -9.57 -0.14
C VAL A 301 14.53 -10.90 -0.83
N VAL A 302 15.13 -11.85 -0.11
CA VAL A 302 15.41 -13.20 -0.63
C VAL A 302 14.12 -13.95 -0.92
N PHE A 303 13.12 -13.85 -0.04
CA PHE A 303 11.81 -14.48 -0.27
C PHE A 303 11.06 -13.83 -1.44
N ALA A 304 11.13 -12.52 -1.61
CA ALA A 304 10.59 -11.84 -2.79
C ALA A 304 11.32 -12.29 -4.07
N ALA A 305 12.65 -12.41 -4.04
CA ALA A 305 13.44 -12.85 -5.19
C ALA A 305 13.23 -14.33 -5.56
N VAL A 306 13.10 -15.21 -4.57
CA VAL A 306 12.87 -16.65 -4.79
C VAL A 306 11.40 -16.95 -5.08
N ASN A 307 10.49 -16.09 -4.60
CA ASN A 307 9.04 -16.23 -4.70
C ASN A 307 8.55 -17.67 -4.45
N PRO A 308 8.85 -18.28 -3.29
CA PRO A 308 8.55 -19.70 -3.06
C PRO A 308 7.05 -20.01 -2.99
N PHE A 309 6.20 -18.98 -2.93
CA PHE A 309 4.75 -19.09 -2.85
C PHE A 309 4.06 -18.94 -4.21
N GLY A 310 4.80 -18.57 -5.26
CA GLY A 310 4.19 -18.16 -6.53
C GLY A 310 3.27 -16.94 -6.34
N ALA A 311 3.62 -16.03 -5.43
CA ALA A 311 2.91 -14.79 -5.23
C ALA A 311 2.96 -13.96 -6.52
N LEU A 312 1.88 -13.22 -6.80
CA LEU A 312 1.84 -12.35 -7.96
C LEU A 312 2.95 -11.30 -7.86
N THR A 313 3.76 -11.18 -8.92
CA THR A 313 4.79 -10.16 -8.99
C THR A 313 4.26 -9.00 -9.79
N VAL A 314 4.22 -7.83 -9.17
CA VAL A 314 3.79 -6.57 -9.74
C VAL A 314 5.00 -5.66 -9.86
N ARG A 315 5.28 -5.20 -11.06
CA ARG A 315 6.24 -4.11 -11.28
C ARG A 315 5.45 -2.83 -11.41
N SER A 316 5.79 -1.83 -10.60
CA SER A 316 5.12 -0.55 -10.62
C SER A 316 6.04 0.54 -11.17
N HIS A 317 5.46 1.46 -11.93
CA HIS A 317 6.19 2.61 -12.42
C HIS A 317 5.36 3.89 -12.24
N THR A 318 5.98 4.91 -11.66
CA THR A 318 5.31 6.16 -11.26
C THR A 318 5.37 7.24 -12.34
N SER A 319 5.97 6.98 -13.50
CA SER A 319 5.88 7.90 -14.64
C SER A 319 4.46 7.90 -15.20
N VAL A 320 3.64 8.80 -14.67
CA VAL A 320 2.23 8.85 -14.98
C VAL A 320 2.00 9.33 -16.42
N PRO A 321 1.23 8.59 -17.25
CA PRO A 321 0.82 9.04 -18.58
C PRO A 321 -0.27 10.13 -18.60
N GLY A 322 -0.75 10.57 -17.44
CA GLY A 322 -2.01 11.30 -17.31
C GLY A 322 -3.20 10.37 -17.53
N GLY A 323 -4.37 10.91 -17.85
CA GLY A 323 -5.54 10.09 -18.16
C GLY A 323 -5.30 9.24 -19.41
N VAL A 324 -5.53 7.94 -19.30
CA VAL A 324 -5.41 6.98 -20.40
C VAL A 324 -6.66 7.02 -21.26
N SER A 325 -6.50 6.93 -22.57
CA SER A 325 -7.60 6.85 -23.54
C SER A 325 -7.68 5.48 -24.21
N ALA A 326 -6.54 4.85 -24.51
CA ALA A 326 -6.46 3.48 -25.01
C ALA A 326 -5.11 2.86 -24.65
N ILE A 327 -5.09 1.53 -24.57
CA ILE A 327 -3.87 0.75 -24.37
C ILE A 327 -3.95 -0.52 -25.22
N ALA A 328 -2.83 -0.92 -25.79
CA ALA A 328 -2.70 -2.18 -26.49
C ALA A 328 -1.33 -2.80 -26.23
N TRP A 329 -1.29 -4.14 -26.23
CA TRP A 329 -0.07 -4.91 -26.23
C TRP A 329 0.05 -5.69 -27.55
N PRO A 330 0.67 -5.11 -28.57
CA PRO A 330 0.83 -5.75 -29.87
C PRO A 330 1.64 -7.05 -29.75
N ALA A 331 1.26 -8.07 -30.51
CA ALA A 331 1.92 -9.37 -30.45
C ALA A 331 3.40 -9.25 -30.88
N GLY A 332 4.31 -9.70 -30.00
CA GLY A 332 5.76 -9.65 -30.25
C GLY A 332 6.41 -8.28 -30.04
N SER A 333 5.68 -7.30 -29.51
CA SER A 333 6.15 -5.93 -29.25
C SER A 333 5.91 -5.51 -27.79
N HIS A 334 6.41 -4.32 -27.44
CA HIS A 334 6.13 -3.67 -26.17
C HIS A 334 4.77 -2.94 -26.20
N PRO A 335 4.19 -2.63 -25.02
CA PRO A 335 2.95 -1.90 -24.91
C PRO A 335 2.97 -0.53 -25.59
N VAL A 336 1.79 -0.07 -26.00
CA VAL A 336 1.57 1.28 -26.50
C VAL A 336 0.42 1.90 -25.71
N ILE A 337 0.62 3.12 -25.23
CA ILE A 337 -0.34 3.82 -24.37
C ILE A 337 -0.76 5.11 -25.07
N ALA A 338 -2.03 5.22 -25.41
CA ALA A 338 -2.64 6.47 -25.83
C ALA A 338 -3.17 7.19 -24.60
N THR A 339 -2.78 8.45 -24.43
CA THR A 339 -3.21 9.30 -23.32
C THR A 339 -4.22 10.32 -23.83
N ILE A 340 -4.78 11.12 -22.92
CA ILE A 340 -5.66 12.24 -23.28
C ILE A 340 -4.94 13.22 -24.23
N SER A 341 -3.65 13.49 -24.02
CA SER A 341 -2.89 14.54 -24.71
C SER A 341 -1.81 14.03 -25.67
N GLY A 342 -1.41 12.75 -25.59
CA GLY A 342 -0.30 12.22 -26.38
C GLY A 342 -0.33 10.71 -26.50
N VAL A 343 0.82 10.14 -26.87
CA VAL A 343 1.04 8.71 -27.06
C VAL A 343 2.42 8.35 -26.53
N ARG A 344 2.53 7.19 -25.89
CA ARG A 344 3.80 6.56 -25.49
C ARG A 344 3.96 5.25 -26.23
N PHE A 345 5.04 5.17 -27.00
CA PHE A 345 5.52 3.92 -27.57
C PHE A 345 6.59 3.38 -26.64
N CYS A 346 6.27 2.33 -25.88
CA CYS A 346 7.17 1.83 -24.84
C CYS A 346 8.32 1.04 -25.45
N ASP A 347 9.51 1.18 -24.87
CA ASP A 347 10.71 0.40 -25.20
C ASP A 347 10.90 -0.80 -24.25
N ASP A 348 10.04 -0.91 -23.22
CA ASP A 348 9.96 -2.02 -22.29
C ASP A 348 8.50 -2.29 -21.87
N ASP A 349 8.27 -3.41 -21.18
CA ASP A 349 6.93 -3.88 -20.85
C ASP A 349 6.24 -3.13 -19.69
N VAL A 350 7.02 -2.40 -18.88
CA VAL A 350 6.48 -1.55 -17.79
C VAL A 350 6.40 -0.08 -18.21
N CYS A 351 6.76 0.22 -19.47
CA CYS A 351 6.89 1.55 -20.03
C CYS A 351 7.76 2.49 -19.19
N ALA A 352 8.89 2.00 -18.66
CA ALA A 352 9.86 2.85 -17.96
C ALA A 352 10.73 3.65 -18.94
N ALA A 353 11.09 3.05 -20.09
CA ALA A 353 11.63 3.74 -21.25
C ALA A 353 10.56 3.82 -22.35
N TYR A 354 10.40 4.99 -22.97
CA TYR A 354 9.43 5.20 -24.05
C TYR A 354 9.80 6.39 -24.95
N ALA A 355 9.28 6.34 -26.18
CA ALA A 355 9.18 7.50 -27.06
C ALA A 355 7.81 8.17 -26.88
N GLU A 356 7.81 9.36 -26.28
CA GLU A 356 6.60 10.18 -26.14
C GLU A 356 6.35 11.04 -27.39
N ARG A 357 5.10 11.08 -27.83
CA ARG A 357 4.65 11.92 -28.92
C ARG A 357 3.40 12.66 -28.47
N ASP A 358 3.59 13.94 -28.17
CA ASP A 358 2.49 14.85 -27.89
C ASP A 358 1.78 15.25 -29.18
N GLY A 359 0.47 15.48 -29.05
CA GLY A 359 -0.35 16.01 -30.14
C GLY A 359 -1.63 15.24 -30.38
N GLY A 360 -2.38 15.74 -31.37
CA GLY A 360 -3.71 15.26 -31.66
C GLY A 360 -4.78 15.93 -30.81
N PRO A 361 -6.05 15.74 -31.19
CA PRO A 361 -7.16 16.21 -30.39
C PRO A 361 -7.14 15.57 -29.00
N THR A 362 -7.53 16.35 -28.02
CA THR A 362 -7.70 15.90 -26.65
C THR A 362 -8.84 14.88 -26.54
N VAL A 363 -8.54 13.68 -26.04
CA VAL A 363 -9.51 12.57 -25.97
C VAL A 363 -10.17 12.52 -24.60
N TRP A 364 -11.30 13.21 -24.45
CA TRP A 364 -12.18 13.09 -23.28
C TRP A 364 -13.35 12.15 -23.58
N ASP A 365 -13.80 11.40 -22.57
CA ASP A 365 -14.96 10.51 -22.68
C ASP A 365 -16.17 11.27 -23.24
N GLY A 366 -16.80 10.69 -24.26
CA GLY A 366 -17.95 11.28 -24.94
C GLY A 366 -17.62 12.38 -25.96
N TYR A 367 -16.37 12.85 -26.05
CA TYR A 367 -15.95 13.89 -27.01
C TYR A 367 -14.85 13.44 -27.98
N GLY A 368 -14.09 12.42 -27.61
CA GLY A 368 -13.09 11.81 -28.46
C GLY A 368 -12.85 10.35 -28.11
N THR A 369 -12.02 9.71 -28.93
CA THR A 369 -11.67 8.30 -28.80
C THR A 369 -10.25 8.09 -29.34
N ALA A 370 -9.58 7.06 -28.84
CA ALA A 370 -8.30 6.62 -29.34
C ALA A 370 -8.32 5.11 -29.59
N THR A 371 -7.49 4.67 -30.52
CA THR A 371 -7.29 3.26 -30.85
C THR A 371 -5.84 3.06 -31.28
N ILE A 372 -5.34 1.84 -31.13
CA ILE A 372 -3.97 1.47 -31.46
C ILE A 372 -4.04 0.37 -32.51
N SER A 373 -3.20 0.46 -33.55
CA SER A 373 -3.11 -0.57 -34.58
C SER A 373 -2.69 -1.91 -33.98
N ALA A 374 -3.09 -3.01 -34.63
CA ALA A 374 -2.77 -4.35 -34.15
C ALA A 374 -1.25 -4.63 -34.05
N ASP A 375 -0.44 -3.91 -34.84
CA ASP A 375 1.03 -3.96 -34.83
C ASP A 375 1.67 -2.95 -33.85
N GLY A 376 0.88 -2.06 -33.23
CA GLY A 376 1.33 -1.01 -32.33
C GLY A 376 2.10 0.14 -32.96
N THR A 377 2.29 0.14 -34.27
CA THR A 377 3.13 1.16 -34.94
C THR A 377 2.42 2.51 -35.09
N SER A 378 1.08 2.50 -35.00
CA SER A 378 0.24 3.64 -35.26
C SER A 378 -0.87 3.76 -34.21
N VAL A 379 -1.13 4.98 -33.77
CA VAL A 379 -2.20 5.31 -32.83
C VAL A 379 -3.09 6.36 -33.46
N LEU A 380 -4.38 6.05 -33.62
CA LEU A 380 -5.37 6.98 -34.15
C LEU A 380 -6.11 7.61 -32.97
N LYS A 381 -5.96 8.93 -32.79
CA LYS A 381 -6.76 9.73 -31.85
C LYS A 381 -7.69 10.61 -32.65
N ALA A 382 -8.96 10.69 -32.25
CA ALA A 382 -9.94 11.52 -32.93
C ALA A 382 -10.94 12.14 -31.97
N ALA A 383 -11.46 13.31 -32.31
CA ALA A 383 -12.52 14.00 -31.59
C ALA A 383 -13.43 14.73 -32.58
N LEU A 384 -14.69 14.92 -32.18
CA LEU A 384 -15.62 15.76 -32.93
C LEU A 384 -15.45 17.21 -32.51
N THR A 385 -15.22 18.09 -33.48
CA THR A 385 -15.05 19.52 -33.25
C THR A 385 -15.97 20.33 -34.17
N GLY A 386 -16.16 21.61 -33.88
CA GLY A 386 -16.87 22.53 -34.77
C GLY A 386 -16.13 22.87 -36.07
N GLY A 387 -14.90 22.37 -36.24
CA GLY A 387 -14.02 22.71 -37.36
C GLY A 387 -13.41 24.11 -37.29
N PRO A 388 -12.52 24.44 -38.26
CA PRO A 388 -11.97 25.78 -38.44
C PRO A 388 -12.96 26.77 -39.08
N ASP A 389 -13.96 26.27 -39.81
CA ASP A 389 -14.98 27.05 -40.51
C ASP A 389 -16.39 26.72 -40.01
N THR A 390 -17.35 27.63 -40.16
CA THR A 390 -18.76 27.52 -39.72
C THR A 390 -19.58 26.41 -40.42
N GLY A 391 -18.92 25.48 -41.12
CA GLY A 391 -19.48 24.49 -42.05
C GLY A 391 -20.00 23.18 -41.45
N GLY A 392 -20.11 23.04 -40.12
CA GLY A 392 -20.66 21.86 -39.44
C GLY A 392 -19.60 21.05 -38.68
N PRO A 393 -19.96 19.91 -38.04
CA PRO A 393 -19.00 19.16 -37.25
C PRO A 393 -17.95 18.48 -38.14
N PHE A 394 -16.70 18.54 -37.70
CA PHE A 394 -15.54 17.89 -38.31
C PHE A 394 -15.03 16.80 -37.38
N VAL A 395 -14.49 15.74 -37.97
CA VAL A 395 -13.61 14.83 -37.25
C VAL A 395 -12.23 15.46 -37.27
N ASN A 396 -11.77 15.97 -36.13
CA ASN A 396 -10.34 16.24 -35.90
C ASN A 396 -9.69 14.91 -35.56
N PHE A 397 -8.62 14.53 -36.23
CA PHE A 397 -7.90 13.31 -35.92
C PHE A 397 -6.40 13.45 -36.15
N THR A 398 -5.64 12.54 -35.54
CA THR A 398 -4.23 12.35 -35.83
C THR A 398 -3.91 10.87 -35.90
N VAL A 399 -2.94 10.53 -36.74
CA VAL A 399 -2.27 9.23 -36.73
C VAL A 399 -0.87 9.42 -36.17
N CYS A 400 -0.72 9.15 -34.89
CA CYS A 400 0.56 9.17 -34.20
C CYS A 400 1.39 7.95 -34.57
N THR A 401 2.64 8.18 -34.94
CA THR A 401 3.67 7.15 -35.10
C THR A 401 4.91 7.58 -34.32
N HIS A 402 5.95 6.74 -34.26
CA HIS A 402 7.25 7.15 -33.72
C HIS A 402 7.84 8.42 -34.36
N ARG A 403 7.39 8.82 -35.56
CA ARG A 403 7.88 10.02 -36.25
C ARG A 403 7.14 11.30 -35.88
N GLY A 404 5.93 11.21 -35.34
CA GLY A 404 5.10 12.37 -35.00
C GLY A 404 3.60 12.09 -35.10
N CYS A 405 2.81 13.10 -34.72
CA CYS A 405 1.35 13.09 -34.69
C CYS A 405 0.78 14.25 -35.54
N PRO A 406 0.77 14.15 -36.88
CA PRO A 406 0.18 15.19 -37.72
C PRO A 406 -1.33 15.26 -37.52
N GLU A 407 -1.85 16.44 -37.21
CA GLU A 407 -3.29 16.70 -37.09
C GLU A 407 -3.95 16.93 -38.45
N GLN A 408 -5.18 16.44 -38.58
CA GLN A 408 -5.95 16.47 -39.81
C GLN A 408 -7.45 16.60 -39.50
N TRP A 409 -8.20 17.05 -40.50
CA TRP A 409 -9.65 17.24 -40.38
C TRP A 409 -10.36 16.77 -41.64
N PHE A 410 -11.51 16.14 -41.46
CA PHE A 410 -12.47 15.97 -42.56
C PHE A 410 -13.90 16.28 -42.08
N PRO A 411 -14.77 16.79 -42.96
CA PRO A 411 -16.14 17.08 -42.60
C PRO A 411 -16.90 15.76 -42.40
N VAL A 412 -17.67 15.67 -41.32
CA VAL A 412 -18.55 14.50 -41.08
C VAL A 412 -19.51 14.34 -42.25
N ARG A 413 -20.12 15.45 -42.69
CA ARG A 413 -21.01 15.50 -43.85
C ARG A 413 -20.27 15.35 -45.16
N ALA A 414 -20.85 14.60 -46.10
CA ALA A 414 -20.36 14.58 -47.48
C ALA A 414 -20.71 15.88 -48.23
N SER A 415 -21.81 16.53 -47.84
CA SER A 415 -22.29 17.76 -48.49
C SER A 415 -23.11 18.62 -47.54
N ALA A 416 -23.11 19.94 -47.76
CA ALA A 416 -24.01 20.87 -47.06
C ALA A 416 -25.50 20.59 -47.31
N LYS A 417 -25.84 19.79 -48.32
CA LYS A 417 -27.21 19.34 -48.61
C LYS A 417 -27.70 18.22 -47.69
N GLU A 418 -26.79 17.54 -46.99
CA GLU A 418 -27.19 16.51 -46.03
C GLU A 418 -27.92 17.16 -44.84
N PRO A 419 -28.97 16.51 -44.30
CA PRO A 419 -29.72 17.03 -43.16
C PRO A 419 -28.78 17.39 -42.00
N ALA A 420 -29.10 18.47 -41.30
CA ALA A 420 -28.48 18.71 -40.01
C ALA A 420 -28.79 17.54 -39.07
N PHE A 421 -27.81 17.14 -38.28
CA PHE A 421 -27.91 16.18 -37.19
C PHE A 421 -27.42 16.85 -35.91
N GLY A 422 -27.82 16.30 -34.76
CA GLY A 422 -27.37 16.74 -33.45
C GLY A 422 -25.91 16.39 -33.18
N TRP A 423 -25.50 16.43 -31.92
CA TRP A 423 -24.18 15.90 -31.56
C TRP A 423 -24.09 14.40 -31.89
N SER A 424 -22.92 13.95 -32.31
CA SER A 424 -22.69 12.55 -32.69
C SER A 424 -21.71 11.92 -31.72
N ASP A 425 -21.83 10.61 -31.52
CA ASP A 425 -20.83 9.84 -30.80
C ASP A 425 -19.84 9.23 -31.80
N LEU A 426 -18.54 9.29 -31.47
CA LEU A 426 -17.44 8.86 -32.32
C LEU A 426 -16.73 7.62 -31.76
N ALA A 427 -16.46 6.65 -32.61
CA ALA A 427 -15.54 5.54 -32.35
C ALA A 427 -14.54 5.42 -33.50
N VAL A 428 -13.31 4.95 -33.21
CA VAL A 428 -12.26 4.81 -34.23
C VAL A 428 -11.57 3.46 -34.14
N ALA A 429 -11.08 3.00 -35.29
CA ALA A 429 -10.28 1.79 -35.41
C ALA A 429 -9.26 1.93 -36.55
N ILE A 430 -8.15 1.20 -36.45
CA ILE A 430 -7.20 1.03 -37.55
C ILE A 430 -7.37 -0.40 -38.07
N ALA A 431 -7.63 -0.54 -39.36
CA ALA A 431 -7.79 -1.84 -40.00
C ALA A 431 -6.42 -2.52 -40.24
N PRO A 432 -6.39 -3.85 -40.47
CA PRO A 432 -5.16 -4.57 -40.80
C PRO A 432 -4.44 -4.06 -42.06
N ASP A 433 -5.18 -3.47 -43.01
CA ASP A 433 -4.66 -2.81 -44.21
C ASP A 433 -4.19 -1.36 -43.95
N GLN A 434 -4.13 -0.94 -42.68
CA GLN A 434 -3.80 0.42 -42.21
C GLN A 434 -4.82 1.49 -42.64
N ALA A 435 -5.98 1.10 -43.18
CA ALA A 435 -7.07 2.04 -43.41
C ALA A 435 -7.64 2.53 -42.07
N LEU A 436 -7.94 3.83 -42.01
CA LEU A 436 -8.57 4.42 -40.83
C LEU A 436 -10.08 4.26 -40.92
N TRP A 437 -10.71 3.84 -39.83
CA TRP A 437 -12.15 3.74 -39.75
C TRP A 437 -12.69 4.63 -38.64
N PHE A 438 -13.78 5.34 -38.96
CA PHE A 438 -14.51 6.20 -38.05
C PHE A 438 -15.97 5.76 -38.03
N GLY A 439 -16.48 5.40 -36.86
CA GLY A 439 -17.87 5.05 -36.64
C GLY A 439 -18.59 6.21 -35.97
N LEU A 440 -19.71 6.63 -36.57
CA LEU A 440 -20.52 7.74 -36.10
C LEU A 440 -21.92 7.23 -35.77
N ALA A 441 -22.36 7.50 -34.54
CA ALA A 441 -23.77 7.38 -34.15
C ALA A 441 -24.35 8.78 -34.07
N THR A 442 -25.15 9.15 -35.07
CA THR A 442 -25.68 10.51 -35.23
C THR A 442 -27.14 10.56 -34.81
N ILE A 443 -27.56 11.61 -34.10
CA ILE A 443 -28.98 11.81 -33.74
C ILE A 443 -29.64 12.67 -34.83
N PRO A 444 -30.59 12.13 -35.63
CA PRO A 444 -31.30 12.92 -36.63
C PRO A 444 -32.17 14.01 -35.98
N VAL A 445 -32.11 15.25 -36.49
CA VAL A 445 -32.92 16.37 -35.96
C VAL A 445 -34.43 16.11 -36.02
N LYS A 446 -34.88 15.29 -36.97
CA LYS A 446 -36.32 14.98 -37.14
C LYS A 446 -36.79 13.78 -36.32
N ASP A 447 -35.88 13.01 -35.75
CA ASP A 447 -36.19 11.74 -35.10
C ASP A 447 -35.15 11.44 -34.02
N GLU A 448 -35.35 12.02 -32.84
CA GLU A 448 -34.43 11.88 -31.71
C GLU A 448 -34.50 10.51 -31.03
N SER A 449 -35.39 9.62 -31.49
CA SER A 449 -35.62 8.28 -30.92
C SER A 449 -34.63 7.22 -31.40
N ARG A 450 -33.72 7.57 -32.32
CA ARG A 450 -32.76 6.62 -32.89
C ARG A 450 -31.41 7.28 -33.21
N TYR A 451 -30.38 6.46 -33.23
CA TYR A 451 -29.08 6.78 -33.80
C TYR A 451 -28.98 6.27 -35.23
N ASP A 452 -28.64 7.14 -36.18
CA ASP A 452 -28.25 6.76 -37.54
C ASP A 452 -26.75 6.44 -37.55
N ILE A 453 -26.40 5.22 -37.96
CA ILE A 453 -25.03 4.70 -37.89
C ILE A 453 -24.35 4.84 -39.24
N THR A 454 -23.22 5.55 -39.23
CA THR A 454 -22.38 5.76 -40.42
C THR A 454 -20.97 5.31 -40.13
N LEU A 455 -20.42 4.47 -40.99
CA LEU A 455 -19.02 4.08 -40.98
C LEU A 455 -18.30 4.81 -42.10
N ILE A 456 -17.19 5.45 -41.76
CA ILE A 456 -16.35 6.20 -42.69
C ILE A 456 -15.01 5.49 -42.76
N ARG A 457 -14.61 5.08 -43.96
CA ARG A 457 -13.31 4.48 -44.24
C ARG A 457 -12.43 5.50 -44.96
N CYS A 458 -11.21 5.66 -44.47
CA CYS A 458 -10.16 6.42 -45.12
C CYS A 458 -9.07 5.44 -45.57
N PRO A 459 -8.93 5.17 -46.88
CA PRO A 459 -7.91 4.24 -47.39
C PRO A 459 -6.48 4.72 -47.16
N ASP A 460 -6.30 6.02 -46.90
CA ASP A 460 -5.01 6.65 -46.64
C ASP A 460 -5.03 7.41 -45.30
N THR A 461 -3.84 7.64 -44.73
CA THR A 461 -3.68 8.36 -43.45
C THR A 461 -3.96 9.86 -43.56
N SER A 462 -4.15 10.40 -44.76
CA SER A 462 -4.52 11.81 -45.00
C SER A 462 -6.04 12.04 -44.98
N CYS A 463 -6.81 10.95 -45.01
CA CYS A 463 -8.24 10.90 -45.27
C CYS A 463 -8.72 11.87 -46.36
N SER A 464 -8.01 11.92 -47.50
CA SER A 464 -8.33 12.87 -48.57
C SER A 464 -9.64 12.56 -49.30
N LYS A 465 -10.01 11.28 -49.35
CA LYS A 465 -11.22 10.76 -50.01
C LYS A 465 -11.96 9.76 -49.11
N PRO A 466 -12.70 10.25 -48.10
CA PRO A 466 -13.45 9.38 -47.19
C PRO A 466 -14.59 8.67 -47.91
N GLU A 467 -14.63 7.34 -47.78
CA GLU A 467 -15.71 6.45 -48.22
C GLU A 467 -16.74 6.37 -47.09
N ARG A 468 -18.00 6.74 -47.34
CA ARG A 468 -19.06 6.77 -46.32
C ARG A 468 -20.06 5.67 -46.56
N HIS A 469 -20.31 4.87 -45.53
CA HIS A 469 -21.18 3.71 -45.56
C HIS A 469 -22.27 3.85 -44.51
N ARG A 470 -23.54 3.81 -44.91
CA ARG A 470 -24.65 3.82 -43.98
C ARG A 470 -24.88 2.41 -43.45
N ALA A 471 -24.65 2.20 -42.16
CA ALA A 471 -24.69 0.88 -41.52
C ALA A 471 -26.04 0.59 -40.82
N GLY A 472 -27.03 1.47 -40.98
CA GLY A 472 -28.39 1.30 -40.45
C GLY A 472 -28.71 2.30 -39.35
N SER A 473 -29.63 1.92 -38.46
CA SER A 473 -30.01 2.72 -37.29
C SER A 473 -30.21 1.84 -36.07
N VAL A 474 -29.99 2.40 -34.88
CA VAL A 474 -30.19 1.76 -33.58
C VAL A 474 -31.18 2.60 -32.78
N GLU A 475 -32.13 1.96 -32.09
CA GLU A 475 -33.07 2.67 -31.22
C GLU A 475 -32.33 3.30 -30.03
N ARG A 476 -32.66 4.55 -29.72
CA ARG A 476 -32.06 5.30 -28.62
C ARG A 476 -32.97 5.20 -27.41
N ASP A 477 -32.38 4.84 -26.28
CA ASP A 477 -33.07 4.94 -24.99
C ASP A 477 -33.22 6.43 -24.62
N PRO A 478 -34.45 6.95 -24.43
CA PRO A 478 -34.67 8.35 -24.08
C PRO A 478 -34.14 8.71 -22.69
N GLU A 479 -33.95 7.73 -21.80
CA GLU A 479 -33.35 7.93 -20.47
C GLU A 479 -31.81 7.87 -20.50
N ASP A 480 -31.23 7.72 -21.70
CA ASP A 480 -29.79 7.62 -21.88
C ASP A 480 -29.05 8.95 -21.58
N THR A 481 -28.67 9.06 -20.31
CA THR A 481 -27.91 10.18 -19.73
C THR A 481 -26.40 9.90 -19.63
N LEU A 482 -25.83 8.98 -20.44
CA LEU A 482 -24.40 8.60 -20.49
C LEU A 482 -23.43 9.75 -20.88
N ALA A 483 -23.54 10.93 -20.27
CA ALA A 483 -22.56 12.00 -20.42
C ALA A 483 -21.23 11.57 -19.79
N GLY A 484 -20.13 11.69 -20.54
CA GLY A 484 -18.79 11.46 -20.01
C GLY A 484 -18.35 9.99 -19.88
N ARG A 485 -18.89 9.05 -20.66
CA ARG A 485 -18.34 7.68 -20.79
C ARG A 485 -18.22 7.26 -22.25
N GLN A 486 -17.35 6.29 -22.52
CA GLN A 486 -17.24 5.68 -23.85
C GLN A 486 -18.52 4.90 -24.18
N ARG A 487 -19.35 5.47 -25.05
CA ARG A 487 -20.62 4.88 -25.52
C ARG A 487 -20.41 3.95 -26.71
N ASN A 488 -19.40 4.25 -27.53
CA ASN A 488 -19.16 3.56 -28.78
C ASN A 488 -17.76 2.95 -28.81
N LEU A 489 -17.67 1.72 -29.30
CA LEU A 489 -16.42 1.04 -29.64
C LEU A 489 -16.45 0.66 -31.11
N LEU A 490 -15.30 0.76 -31.77
CA LEU A 490 -15.13 0.30 -33.12
C LEU A 490 -13.95 -0.66 -33.15
N SER A 491 -14.14 -1.80 -33.78
CA SER A 491 -13.10 -2.80 -34.00
C SER A 491 -13.17 -3.27 -35.45
N ILE A 492 -12.01 -3.61 -36.02
CA ILE A 492 -11.92 -4.21 -37.35
C ILE A 492 -11.36 -5.62 -37.19
N GLY A 493 -12.11 -6.61 -37.66
CA GLY A 493 -11.66 -8.01 -37.65
C GLY A 493 -10.44 -8.22 -38.55
N ALA A 494 -9.75 -9.35 -38.38
CA ALA A 494 -8.62 -9.74 -39.22
C ALA A 494 -8.99 -9.88 -40.71
N ASP A 495 -10.27 -10.16 -41.01
CA ASP A 495 -10.84 -10.21 -42.36
C ASP A 495 -11.19 -8.81 -42.93
N GLY A 496 -10.87 -7.73 -42.21
CA GLY A 496 -11.21 -6.35 -42.58
C GLY A 496 -12.65 -5.97 -42.30
N ARG A 497 -13.39 -6.79 -41.54
CA ARG A 497 -14.80 -6.54 -41.21
C ARG A 497 -14.94 -5.51 -40.10
N PRO A 498 -15.62 -4.37 -40.33
CA PRO A 498 -15.90 -3.43 -39.27
C PRO A 498 -17.03 -3.94 -38.36
N SER A 499 -16.87 -3.66 -37.07
CA SER A 499 -17.81 -4.00 -36.02
C SER A 499 -17.87 -2.86 -35.01
N MET A 500 -18.97 -2.10 -35.06
CA MET A 500 -19.24 -0.97 -34.17
C MET A 500 -20.21 -1.41 -33.08
N VAL A 501 -19.84 -1.18 -31.82
CA VAL A 501 -20.71 -1.42 -30.67
C VAL A 501 -21.18 -0.08 -30.15
N ILE A 502 -22.49 0.07 -29.94
CA ILE A 502 -23.13 1.31 -29.50
C ILE A 502 -23.98 0.99 -28.28
N ARG A 503 -23.65 1.62 -27.17
CA ARG A 503 -24.40 1.48 -25.94
C ARG A 503 -25.58 2.44 -25.91
N THR A 504 -26.76 1.91 -25.63
CA THR A 504 -28.03 2.63 -25.49
C THR A 504 -28.70 2.16 -24.19
N GLY A 505 -28.49 2.93 -23.12
CA GLY A 505 -28.93 2.57 -21.78
C GLY A 505 -28.28 1.26 -21.29
N THR A 506 -29.12 0.27 -20.98
CA THR A 506 -28.67 -1.05 -20.49
C THR A 506 -28.26 -2.04 -21.57
N THR A 507 -28.44 -1.65 -22.83
CA THR A 507 -28.18 -2.51 -23.99
C THR A 507 -27.01 -1.98 -24.80
N ALA A 508 -26.30 -2.87 -25.48
CA ALA A 508 -25.35 -2.54 -26.52
C ALA A 508 -25.80 -3.17 -27.84
N SER A 509 -25.90 -2.35 -28.87
CA SER A 509 -26.17 -2.79 -30.23
C SER A 509 -24.85 -2.92 -31.00
N LEU A 510 -24.58 -4.12 -31.47
CA LEU A 510 -23.49 -4.44 -32.36
C LEU A 510 -23.95 -4.28 -33.80
N VAL A 511 -23.30 -3.37 -34.52
CA VAL A 511 -23.49 -3.16 -35.96
C VAL A 511 -22.25 -3.67 -36.67
N THR A 512 -22.40 -4.73 -37.45
CA THR A 512 -21.35 -5.29 -38.31
C THR A 512 -21.80 -5.26 -39.76
N CYS A 513 -20.88 -5.25 -40.72
CA CYS A 513 -21.23 -5.28 -42.13
C CYS A 513 -20.16 -6.00 -42.95
N ASP A 514 -20.25 -6.00 -44.27
CA ASP A 514 -19.24 -6.66 -45.11
C ASP A 514 -17.89 -5.94 -45.10
N PRO A 515 -16.76 -6.67 -45.22
CA PRO A 515 -15.44 -6.07 -45.22
C PRO A 515 -15.32 -4.99 -46.30
N VAL A 516 -14.65 -3.89 -45.94
CA VAL A 516 -14.34 -2.74 -46.82
C VAL A 516 -15.55 -1.93 -47.30
N THR A 517 -16.64 -2.58 -47.75
CA THR A 517 -17.75 -1.94 -48.47
C THR A 517 -18.99 -1.73 -47.62
N CYS A 518 -19.13 -2.48 -46.53
CA CYS A 518 -20.28 -2.41 -45.63
C CYS A 518 -21.66 -2.58 -46.32
N ALA A 519 -21.73 -3.36 -47.40
CA ALA A 519 -22.93 -3.46 -48.24
C ALA A 519 -24.13 -4.12 -47.52
N ASN A 520 -23.88 -5.12 -46.67
CA ASN A 520 -24.92 -5.85 -45.94
C ASN A 520 -24.76 -5.69 -44.41
N PRO A 521 -25.18 -4.55 -43.83
CA PRO A 521 -25.12 -4.38 -42.39
C PRO A 521 -26.08 -5.30 -41.65
N ARG A 522 -25.64 -5.75 -40.47
CA ARG A 522 -26.39 -6.58 -39.53
C ARG A 522 -26.28 -5.95 -38.15
N THR A 523 -27.41 -5.91 -37.45
CA THR A 523 -27.49 -5.40 -36.09
C THR A 523 -27.94 -6.50 -35.15
N THR A 524 -27.22 -6.68 -34.05
CA THR A 524 -27.59 -7.58 -32.95
C THR A 524 -27.47 -6.83 -31.64
N SER A 525 -28.42 -7.01 -30.72
CA SER A 525 -28.34 -6.40 -29.39
C SER A 525 -27.85 -7.42 -28.36
N THR A 526 -27.13 -6.93 -27.37
CA THR A 526 -26.74 -7.66 -26.16
C THR A 526 -26.91 -6.75 -24.96
N PHE A 527 -26.97 -7.33 -23.77
CA PHE A 527 -26.95 -6.55 -22.54
C PHE A 527 -25.54 -5.98 -22.28
N ALA A 528 -25.48 -4.74 -21.77
CA ALA A 528 -24.23 -4.02 -21.48
C ALA A 528 -24.18 -3.45 -20.06
N GLY A 529 -25.12 -3.81 -19.19
CA GLY A 529 -25.17 -3.32 -17.79
C GLY A 529 -25.82 -1.95 -17.64
N PRO A 530 -26.11 -1.51 -16.41
CA PRO A 530 -26.47 -0.12 -16.11
C PRO A 530 -25.39 0.88 -16.53
N ASN A 531 -25.73 2.13 -16.82
CA ASN A 531 -24.84 3.18 -17.35
C ASN A 531 -23.50 3.37 -16.59
N SER A 532 -23.45 2.99 -15.31
CA SER A 532 -22.27 3.03 -14.43
C SER A 532 -21.28 1.88 -14.64
N THR A 533 -21.57 0.91 -15.51
CA THR A 533 -20.72 -0.27 -15.74
C THR A 533 -19.58 0.00 -16.71
N ALA A 534 -18.39 -0.48 -16.38
CA ALA A 534 -17.28 -0.57 -17.33
C ALA A 534 -17.58 -1.70 -18.34
N TRP A 535 -17.14 -1.55 -19.59
CA TRP A 535 -17.43 -2.56 -20.61
C TRP A 535 -16.35 -2.60 -21.68
N ALA A 536 -16.24 -3.74 -22.36
CA ALA A 536 -15.35 -3.96 -23.48
C ALA A 536 -16.04 -4.81 -24.57
N ALA A 537 -15.72 -4.53 -25.82
CA ALA A 537 -16.09 -5.38 -26.94
C ALA A 537 -15.01 -6.44 -27.17
N LEU A 538 -15.40 -7.67 -27.49
CA LEU A 538 -14.47 -8.78 -27.75
C LEU A 538 -13.99 -8.76 -29.21
N PRO A 539 -12.73 -8.38 -29.51
CA PRO A 539 -12.26 -8.21 -30.89
C PRO A 539 -12.32 -9.51 -31.72
N GLY A 540 -12.19 -10.67 -31.06
CA GLY A 540 -12.23 -11.99 -31.70
C GLY A 540 -13.59 -12.69 -31.65
N ARG A 541 -14.60 -12.10 -31.00
CA ARG A 541 -15.94 -12.71 -30.84
C ARG A 541 -17.03 -11.68 -31.15
N PRO A 542 -17.30 -11.43 -32.44
CA PRO A 542 -18.40 -10.54 -32.83
C PRO A 542 -19.70 -11.06 -32.20
N GLY A 543 -20.37 -10.20 -31.44
CA GLY A 543 -21.64 -10.49 -30.77
C GLY A 543 -21.56 -10.48 -29.25
N GLN A 544 -20.35 -10.49 -28.67
CA GLN A 544 -20.18 -10.54 -27.22
C GLN A 544 -19.61 -9.23 -26.67
N VAL A 545 -20.29 -8.71 -25.65
CA VAL A 545 -19.83 -7.60 -24.82
C VAL A 545 -19.54 -8.15 -23.44
N ILE A 546 -18.45 -7.68 -22.85
CA ILE A 546 -18.17 -7.90 -21.44
C ILE A 546 -18.57 -6.63 -20.71
N ALA A 547 -19.47 -6.75 -19.74
CA ALA A 547 -19.90 -5.67 -18.88
C ALA A 547 -19.57 -6.00 -17.43
N PHE A 548 -18.93 -5.07 -16.74
CA PHE A 548 -18.57 -5.18 -15.34
C PHE A 548 -19.40 -4.22 -14.51
N ASP A 549 -20.14 -4.79 -13.55
CA ASP A 549 -20.95 -4.09 -12.56
C ASP A 549 -20.51 -4.52 -11.16
N PRO A 550 -20.61 -3.67 -10.13
CA PRO A 550 -20.26 -4.07 -8.77
C PRO A 550 -20.92 -5.41 -8.37
N GLY A 551 -20.09 -6.39 -8.01
CA GLY A 551 -20.52 -7.74 -7.62
C GLY A 551 -20.87 -8.71 -8.77
N ARG A 552 -20.80 -8.30 -10.04
CA ARG A 552 -21.07 -9.20 -11.18
C ARG A 552 -20.29 -8.84 -12.44
N LEU A 553 -19.78 -9.87 -13.11
CA LEU A 553 -19.26 -9.79 -14.46
C LEU A 553 -20.25 -10.44 -15.41
N GLN A 554 -20.59 -9.75 -16.49
CA GLN A 554 -21.42 -10.30 -17.54
C GLN A 554 -20.60 -10.48 -18.81
N ILE A 555 -20.60 -11.70 -19.35
CA ILE A 555 -19.90 -12.10 -20.57
C ILE A 555 -20.97 -12.57 -21.56
N GLY A 556 -21.44 -11.66 -22.41
CA GLY A 556 -22.63 -11.90 -23.23
C GLY A 556 -23.88 -12.15 -22.37
N GLU A 557 -24.47 -13.34 -22.49
CA GLU A 557 -25.63 -13.74 -21.67
C GLU A 557 -25.24 -14.38 -20.33
N GLN A 558 -23.97 -14.75 -20.15
CA GLN A 558 -23.51 -15.40 -18.93
C GLN A 558 -23.20 -14.36 -17.86
N THR A 559 -23.78 -14.52 -16.67
CA THR A 559 -23.44 -13.73 -15.49
C THR A 559 -22.58 -14.56 -14.55
N VAL A 560 -21.41 -14.02 -14.19
CA VAL A 560 -20.48 -14.60 -13.22
C VAL A 560 -20.48 -13.69 -11.99
N PRO A 561 -20.83 -14.19 -10.79
CA PRO A 561 -20.74 -13.39 -9.57
C PRO A 561 -19.29 -13.06 -9.26
N LEU A 562 -19.05 -11.83 -8.80
CA LEU A 562 -17.75 -11.41 -8.30
C LEU A 562 -17.81 -11.33 -6.79
N GLU A 563 -16.96 -12.09 -6.12
CA GLU A 563 -16.79 -11.97 -4.68
C GLU A 563 -16.08 -10.65 -4.36
N GLY A 564 -16.53 -9.96 -3.30
CA GLY A 564 -15.95 -8.70 -2.85
C GLY A 564 -16.92 -7.85 -2.02
N SER A 565 -16.41 -6.74 -1.50
CA SER A 565 -17.20 -5.67 -0.88
C SER A 565 -17.72 -4.68 -1.93
N GLU A 566 -18.08 -3.46 -1.49
CA GLU A 566 -18.48 -2.37 -2.37
C GLU A 566 -17.36 -2.00 -3.36
N ILE A 567 -17.71 -1.79 -4.63
CA ILE A 567 -16.78 -1.40 -5.69
C ILE A 567 -17.07 0.04 -6.08
N ALA A 568 -16.01 0.84 -6.26
CA ALA A 568 -16.16 2.23 -6.67
C ALA A 568 -16.78 2.32 -8.07
N ALA A 569 -17.89 3.07 -8.20
CA ALA A 569 -18.68 3.16 -9.44
C ALA A 569 -17.93 3.70 -10.67
N TRP A 570 -16.77 4.34 -10.48
CA TRP A 570 -15.94 4.95 -11.53
C TRP A 570 -14.62 4.22 -11.76
N SER A 571 -14.40 3.13 -11.03
CA SER A 571 -13.30 2.21 -11.27
C SER A 571 -13.78 1.05 -12.14
N GLY A 572 -12.88 0.43 -12.88
CA GLY A 572 -13.21 -0.65 -13.80
C GLY A 572 -12.39 -0.57 -15.08
N ALA A 573 -11.51 -1.54 -15.31
CA ALA A 573 -11.07 -1.89 -16.65
C ALA A 573 -11.30 -3.38 -16.93
N VAL A 574 -11.64 -3.67 -18.18
CA VAL A 574 -11.90 -5.03 -18.65
C VAL A 574 -11.00 -5.30 -19.84
N ALA A 575 -10.35 -6.46 -19.85
CA ALA A 575 -9.55 -6.92 -20.97
C ALA A 575 -9.82 -8.41 -21.26
N ASP A 576 -9.86 -8.76 -22.54
CA ASP A 576 -9.89 -10.15 -22.98
C ASP A 576 -8.47 -10.72 -22.93
N GLY A 577 -8.28 -11.82 -22.21
CA GLY A 577 -7.02 -12.55 -22.16
C GLY A 577 -6.79 -13.45 -23.38
N GLY A 578 -7.74 -13.49 -24.31
CA GLY A 578 -7.69 -14.33 -25.50
C GLY A 578 -8.10 -15.78 -25.23
N SER A 579 -8.07 -16.59 -26.28
CA SER A 579 -8.39 -18.02 -26.20
C SER A 579 -7.22 -18.77 -25.59
N VAL A 580 -7.37 -19.26 -24.35
CA VAL A 580 -6.41 -20.19 -23.76
C VAL A 580 -6.45 -21.49 -24.55
N VAL A 581 -5.26 -22.10 -24.75
CA VAL A 581 -5.03 -23.34 -25.50
C VAL A 581 -5.89 -24.54 -24.99
N ASP A 582 -6.49 -24.42 -23.79
CA ASP A 582 -7.29 -25.47 -23.13
C ASP A 582 -8.80 -25.17 -23.02
N GLY A 583 -9.38 -24.37 -23.92
CA GLY A 583 -10.82 -24.45 -24.22
C GLY A 583 -11.76 -23.43 -23.56
N GLY A 584 -11.26 -22.28 -23.09
CA GLY A 584 -12.10 -21.18 -22.61
C GLY A 584 -11.45 -19.80 -22.79
N SER A 585 -12.25 -18.76 -23.02
CA SER A 585 -11.78 -17.37 -22.92
C SER A 585 -11.61 -16.99 -21.46
N VAL A 586 -10.47 -16.41 -21.12
CA VAL A 586 -10.26 -15.80 -19.81
C VAL A 586 -10.48 -14.31 -19.94
N VAL A 587 -11.30 -13.75 -19.07
CA VAL A 587 -11.53 -12.31 -18.97
C VAL A 587 -10.83 -11.80 -17.73
N TYR A 588 -10.11 -10.70 -17.88
CA TYR A 588 -9.52 -9.97 -16.77
C TYR A 588 -10.36 -8.74 -16.50
N VAL A 589 -10.62 -8.49 -15.22
CA VAL A 589 -11.35 -7.32 -14.73
C VAL A 589 -10.55 -6.73 -13.60
N THR A 590 -10.40 -5.42 -13.57
CA THR A 590 -9.80 -4.74 -12.43
C THR A 590 -10.71 -3.61 -11.98
N ALA A 591 -10.75 -3.36 -10.67
CA ALA A 591 -11.54 -2.29 -10.06
C ALA A 591 -11.06 -1.97 -8.64
N ALA A 592 -11.51 -0.83 -8.12
CA ALA A 592 -11.29 -0.39 -6.76
C ALA A 592 -12.37 -0.97 -5.83
N GLU A 593 -11.96 -1.82 -4.90
CA GLU A 593 -12.82 -2.40 -3.87
C GLU A 593 -12.61 -1.66 -2.54
N ALA A 594 -13.70 -1.36 -1.84
CA ALA A 594 -13.67 -0.72 -0.53
C ALA A 594 -12.94 -1.60 0.47
N THR A 595 -12.04 -1.01 1.25
CA THR A 595 -11.26 -1.72 2.26
C THR A 595 -11.20 -0.92 3.55
N ASP A 596 -11.01 -1.62 4.66
CA ASP A 596 -10.71 -0.97 5.92
C ASP A 596 -9.39 -0.18 5.82
N PRO A 597 -9.26 0.95 6.54
CA PRO A 597 -8.00 1.67 6.63
C PRO A 597 -6.85 0.75 7.05
N PRO A 598 -5.67 0.87 6.43
CA PRO A 598 -4.51 0.13 6.91
C PRO A 598 -4.07 0.65 8.29
N GLY A 599 -4.03 -0.25 9.28
CA GLY A 599 -3.51 0.03 10.63
C GLY A 599 -4.54 0.63 11.60
N LEU A 600 -4.06 1.17 12.73
CA LEU A 600 -4.94 1.83 13.70
C LEU A 600 -5.32 3.22 13.16
N HIS A 601 -6.55 3.35 12.69
CA HIS A 601 -7.10 4.61 12.22
C HIS A 601 -8.22 5.07 13.15
N ILE A 602 -8.17 6.34 13.58
CA ILE A 602 -9.26 6.96 14.34
C ILE A 602 -9.91 7.96 13.39
N THR A 603 -11.07 7.60 12.88
CA THR A 603 -11.86 8.51 12.04
C THR A 603 -12.66 9.44 12.96
N ILE A 604 -12.53 10.75 12.72
CA ILE A 604 -13.29 11.77 13.45
C ILE A 604 -14.35 12.28 12.46
N SER A 605 -15.48 11.57 12.39
CA SER A 605 -16.61 11.97 11.55
C SER A 605 -17.31 13.18 12.19
N SER A 606 -17.50 14.27 11.42
CA SER A 606 -18.15 15.49 11.90
C SER A 606 -19.60 15.66 11.42
N GLY A 607 -20.27 14.63 10.87
CA GLY A 607 -21.63 14.76 10.34
C GLY A 607 -22.37 13.44 10.12
N ASP A 608 -23.68 13.56 9.83
CA ASP A 608 -24.66 12.46 9.64
C ASP A 608 -24.64 11.81 8.23
N GLU A 609 -23.70 12.16 7.35
CA GLU A 609 -23.59 11.49 6.05
C GLU A 609 -22.84 10.15 6.18
N PRO A 610 -23.30 9.09 5.47
CA PRO A 610 -22.56 7.84 5.42
C PRO A 610 -21.17 8.11 4.85
N GLU A 611 -20.16 7.84 5.68
CA GLU A 611 -18.76 8.02 5.35
C GLU A 611 -18.46 7.21 4.08
N GLN A 612 -18.15 7.88 2.97
CA GLN A 612 -17.58 7.18 1.82
C GLN A 612 -16.31 6.47 2.31
N PRO A 613 -16.07 5.21 1.93
CA PRO A 613 -14.85 4.54 2.34
C PRO A 613 -13.65 5.37 1.86
N GLY A 614 -12.91 5.94 2.80
CA GLY A 614 -11.73 6.75 2.52
C GLY A 614 -10.53 5.93 2.03
N TYR A 615 -10.70 4.61 1.92
CA TYR A 615 -9.65 3.66 1.61
C TYR A 615 -10.14 2.61 0.62
N TRP A 616 -9.37 2.46 -0.45
CA TRP A 616 -9.68 1.55 -1.54
C TRP A 616 -8.49 0.61 -1.77
N ARG A 617 -8.76 -0.57 -2.32
CA ARG A 617 -7.73 -1.49 -2.80
C ARG A 617 -8.02 -1.85 -4.24
N GLN A 618 -7.00 -1.87 -5.08
CA GLN A 618 -7.14 -2.32 -6.45
C GLN A 618 -7.16 -3.84 -6.46
N ILE A 619 -8.16 -4.40 -7.13
CA ILE A 619 -8.35 -5.84 -7.26
C ILE A 619 -8.29 -6.23 -8.72
N LEU A 620 -7.72 -7.39 -9.01
CA LEU A 620 -7.80 -8.05 -10.29
C LEU A 620 -8.60 -9.34 -10.12
N TRP A 621 -9.67 -9.47 -10.90
CA TRP A 621 -10.36 -10.74 -11.12
C TRP A 621 -9.92 -11.35 -12.43
N ARG A 622 -9.60 -12.64 -12.37
CA ARG A 622 -9.40 -13.50 -13.54
C ARG A 622 -10.58 -14.44 -13.63
N CYS A 623 -11.43 -14.22 -14.62
CA CYS A 623 -12.69 -14.93 -14.79
C CYS A 623 -12.62 -15.91 -15.96
N ALA A 624 -12.88 -17.17 -15.66
CA ALA A 624 -13.14 -18.21 -16.65
C ALA A 624 -14.63 -18.57 -16.67
N GLN A 625 -15.05 -19.46 -17.56
CA GLN A 625 -16.46 -19.87 -17.68
C GLN A 625 -17.07 -20.39 -16.36
N ASN A 626 -16.27 -20.97 -15.46
CA ASN A 626 -16.75 -21.65 -14.26
C ASN A 626 -16.58 -20.82 -12.97
N GLY A 627 -16.04 -19.61 -13.06
CA GLY A 627 -15.83 -18.76 -11.89
C GLY A 627 -14.69 -17.76 -12.06
N CYS A 628 -14.53 -16.90 -11.05
CA CYS A 628 -13.48 -15.90 -11.00
C CYS A 628 -12.54 -16.15 -9.82
N THR A 629 -11.24 -15.99 -10.05
CA THR A 629 -10.26 -15.87 -8.97
C THR A 629 -9.95 -14.40 -8.73
N ARG A 630 -9.84 -14.01 -7.47
CA ARG A 630 -9.68 -12.62 -7.03
C ARG A 630 -8.28 -12.41 -6.43
N GLN A 631 -7.59 -11.36 -6.84
CA GLN A 631 -6.25 -11.01 -6.36
C GLN A 631 -6.19 -9.54 -5.97
N VAL A 632 -5.68 -9.25 -4.77
CA VAL A 632 -5.37 -7.85 -4.37
C VAL A 632 -4.09 -7.43 -5.09
N LEU A 633 -4.06 -6.21 -5.63
CA LEU A 633 -2.89 -5.64 -6.31
C LEU A 633 -2.18 -4.61 -5.43
N ASP A 634 -2.86 -3.53 -5.07
CA ASP A 634 -2.31 -2.48 -4.21
C ASP A 634 -3.42 -1.73 -3.43
N SER A 635 -3.01 -0.81 -2.56
CA SER A 635 -3.91 0.09 -1.82
C SER A 635 -3.91 1.48 -2.44
N MET A 636 -5.05 2.14 -2.42
CA MET A 636 -5.28 3.45 -3.02
C MET A 636 -5.96 4.39 -2.03
N ALA A 637 -5.53 5.66 -2.05
CA ALA A 637 -6.17 6.73 -1.29
C ALA A 637 -7.45 7.25 -1.96
N ASP A 638 -7.56 7.10 -3.28
CA ASP A 638 -8.71 7.51 -4.07
C ASP A 638 -9.00 6.47 -5.15
N ALA A 639 -10.29 6.22 -5.41
CA ALA A 639 -10.77 5.35 -6.48
C ALA A 639 -11.21 6.14 -7.72
N LEU A 640 -11.04 7.46 -7.71
CA LEU A 640 -11.29 8.30 -8.88
C LEU A 640 -10.16 8.16 -9.89
N GLY A 641 -10.50 7.74 -11.11
CA GLY A 641 -9.57 7.78 -12.23
C GLY A 641 -9.96 6.86 -13.38
N ARG A 642 -9.45 7.18 -14.57
CA ARG A 642 -9.47 6.23 -15.69
C ARG A 642 -8.37 5.21 -15.50
N GLU A 643 -8.77 3.95 -15.55
CA GLU A 643 -7.85 2.84 -15.72
C GLU A 643 -8.09 2.17 -17.07
N ALA A 644 -7.02 1.68 -17.67
CA ALA A 644 -7.09 0.87 -18.87
C ALA A 644 -6.20 -0.35 -18.67
N MET A 645 -6.61 -1.47 -19.25
CA MET A 645 -5.92 -2.74 -19.09
C MET A 645 -5.75 -3.41 -20.45
N THR A 646 -4.61 -4.07 -20.64
CA THR A 646 -4.36 -4.95 -21.77
C THR A 646 -3.66 -6.21 -21.30
N VAL A 647 -3.79 -7.27 -22.08
CA VAL A 647 -3.16 -8.57 -21.81
C VAL A 647 -2.27 -8.91 -23.00
N SER A 648 -1.02 -9.26 -22.73
CA SER A 648 -0.09 -9.72 -23.75
C SER A 648 -0.45 -11.12 -24.25
N ALA A 649 0.15 -11.53 -25.38
CA ALA A 649 -0.02 -12.87 -25.92
C ALA A 649 0.52 -13.98 -24.99
N ASP A 650 1.46 -13.66 -24.10
CA ASP A 650 2.02 -14.59 -23.10
C ASP A 650 1.26 -14.58 -21.76
N GLY A 651 0.20 -13.77 -21.64
CA GLY A 651 -0.70 -13.74 -20.48
C GLY A 651 -0.34 -12.74 -19.39
N ARG A 652 0.73 -11.96 -19.58
CA ARG A 652 1.08 -10.83 -18.70
C ARG A 652 0.08 -9.70 -18.87
N ILE A 653 -0.12 -8.93 -17.80
CA ILE A 653 -1.18 -7.93 -17.75
C ILE A 653 -0.56 -6.57 -17.46
N LEU A 654 -0.89 -5.58 -18.28
CA LEU A 654 -0.52 -4.20 -18.02
C LEU A 654 -1.77 -3.40 -17.66
N ILE A 655 -1.75 -2.81 -16.47
CA ILE A 655 -2.80 -1.90 -15.97
C ILE A 655 -2.19 -0.51 -15.89
N VAL A 656 -2.82 0.45 -16.55
CA VAL A 656 -2.37 1.84 -16.53
C VAL A 656 -3.44 2.68 -15.85
N ARG A 657 -3.01 3.36 -14.78
CA ARG A 657 -3.83 4.27 -13.97
C ARG A 657 -3.33 5.71 -14.10
N GLN A 658 -4.12 6.63 -13.56
CA GLN A 658 -3.76 8.04 -13.47
C GLN A 658 -2.63 8.35 -12.49
N ASP A 659 -2.13 7.39 -11.70
CA ASP A 659 -1.04 7.62 -10.76
C ASP A 659 0.15 6.66 -10.94
N ARG A 660 -0.03 5.55 -11.68
CA ARG A 660 1.00 4.53 -11.89
C ARG A 660 0.68 3.58 -13.04
N ILE A 661 1.70 2.86 -13.48
CA ILE A 661 1.62 1.69 -14.37
C ILE A 661 1.92 0.45 -13.54
N LEU A 662 1.14 -0.61 -13.68
CA LEU A 662 1.31 -1.90 -13.01
C LEU A 662 1.46 -3.00 -14.07
N LEU A 663 2.60 -3.68 -14.08
CA LEU A 663 2.84 -4.87 -14.89
C LEU A 663 2.78 -6.12 -13.98
N LEU A 664 1.92 -7.07 -14.34
CA LEU A 664 1.72 -8.32 -13.63
C LEU A 664 2.33 -9.46 -14.46
N ASP A 665 3.29 -10.17 -13.85
CA ASP A 665 4.00 -11.32 -14.42
C ASP A 665 3.39 -12.67 -14.00
#